data_AF-Q2SKH9-F1
#
_entry.id   AF-Q2SKH9-F1
#
_cell.length_a   1.000
_cell.length_b   1.000
_cell.length_c   1.000
_cell.angle_alpha   90.00
_cell.angle_beta   90.00
_cell.angle_gamma   90.00
#
_symmetry.space_group_name_H-M   'P 1'
#
loop_
_entity.id
_entity.type
_entity.pdbx_description
1 polymer ?
#
loop_
_entity_poly.entity_id
_entity_poly.type
_entity_poly.pdbx_seq_one_letter_code
_entity_poly.pdbx_strand_id
1 'polypeptide(L)'
;MSNSSSLNGRIRTICFLILCLMTRISGATESELTPIVVQLKWLHQFQFAGFYAAIEKGFYQKAGFEVTLREAAPDINPIDEVVQGRADFGVANSELLLYRLQGAPVTAVAVMIQHSPLVLVSLAGSEILSPQDLIDKRVMFPQGPYGANTIGILRKEGVLLSQIKQMPLSFNINDLVEHRVDAMVGYVTDLPYQLRKRQIAYNLMDPRSYGIDFYGDTLFTTENRAMSDTEEVVRFREATIEGWRYAVENPEEIIRLLQSQYNSRKEYDELVYEARETIDLIVPKLVEIGHMNPGRWRHIADTFIALDMAPKEYRLEGFIFDPDRNDARLVLRTALWIGGLVLIAGTVGIFLLVTFNNRLKNRVELHTHQLREANQALYEQTQTLMEKEQALYKLNHALEARVEERTEALAQANQELKLEIAEREQRELSLRLLSKAVESSRSGVIITNADGIIVYVNNAFLAMTGYDRMQVFDKHISSLEERVCFPRLDQINFRELPEPMIRDELHCYDASRNQHWAQISIFPIYEQAARNYGVFRPAPEKVSHYVVTCEDITLLKKSKDEMEQLAFYDHLTGLESRLLFKLRLENAITRAVRDKSMIALMFIDIDHFKEINDNYGHDAGDEVLKTVAARIKQNVRKNDTVARISGDEFTVILSDIRGHVDARRVAQGIRRTLNRPFKFAGKEYIVGASIGISIAPDDGVELDELLKNADTAMYQAKRNGRNDIQFFSHSMNEEAKKKQTLEAEMIQGLSKKQFRLDYQPVIDLETKKLVGLEALLRWNHPSQGVIYPDHFIPLAEETGLIVELGKWVINEVISATRELRKMGFSDVGVAINVSARQLRDKGLIADIGRIVAANRNEPCNIQLELTEATIIEELEQSNRSINDLNKLGFGITVDDFGAGYSSMSNLKQLPIDCIKIDKSFVHNMLRKGDDAEIVKAMISMAHNLKLNVVAVGVEDAEQVKFLKENKCFLAQGFYFSKAGDLHEIIGKFSTPNVVKLTP
;
A
#
# COMPACT_ATOMS: atom_id res chain seq x y z
N MET A 1 30.57 -63.52 -45.35
CA MET A 1 29.82 -62.26 -45.10
C MET A 1 29.45 -62.22 -43.63
N SER A 2 30.35 -61.77 -42.76
CA SER A 2 30.15 -61.80 -41.30
C SER A 2 30.88 -60.61 -40.69
N ASN A 3 30.19 -59.48 -40.52
CA ASN A 3 30.58 -58.42 -39.58
C ASN A 3 29.50 -57.33 -39.38
N SER A 4 28.25 -57.58 -39.75
CA SER A 4 27.14 -56.63 -39.55
C SER A 4 26.42 -56.78 -38.20
N SER A 5 26.82 -57.73 -37.35
CA SER A 5 26.15 -58.00 -36.06
C SER A 5 26.72 -57.26 -34.85
N SER A 6 27.88 -56.58 -34.94
CA SER A 6 28.52 -55.95 -33.77
C SER A 6 28.21 -54.45 -33.57
N LEU A 7 27.69 -53.76 -34.59
CA LEU A 7 27.45 -52.31 -34.52
C LEU A 7 26.09 -51.96 -33.89
N ASN A 8 25.04 -52.74 -34.18
CA ASN A 8 23.71 -52.55 -33.59
C ASN A 8 23.65 -52.92 -32.09
N GLY A 9 24.55 -53.78 -31.63
CA GLY A 9 24.71 -54.08 -30.20
C GLY A 9 25.28 -52.91 -29.41
N ARG A 10 26.33 -52.25 -29.93
CA ARG A 10 27.01 -51.14 -29.25
C ARG A 10 26.17 -49.86 -29.19
N ILE A 11 25.36 -49.57 -30.22
CA ILE A 11 24.45 -48.42 -30.23
C ILE A 11 23.30 -48.64 -29.23
N ARG A 12 22.79 -49.86 -29.08
CA ARG A 12 21.80 -50.18 -28.04
C ARG A 12 22.37 -50.09 -26.64
N THR A 13 23.61 -50.52 -26.41
CA THR A 13 24.28 -50.39 -25.10
C THR A 13 24.56 -48.93 -24.74
N ILE A 14 24.94 -48.09 -25.70
CA ILE A 14 25.16 -46.65 -25.48
C ILE A 14 23.83 -45.92 -25.23
N CYS A 15 22.76 -46.24 -25.98
CA CYS A 15 21.43 -45.68 -25.71
C CYS A 15 20.85 -46.14 -24.37
N PHE A 16 21.14 -47.38 -23.92
CA PHE A 16 20.70 -47.87 -22.61
C PHE A 16 21.52 -47.26 -21.46
N LEU A 17 22.84 -47.01 -21.65
CA LEU A 17 23.67 -46.28 -20.70
C LEU A 17 23.27 -44.81 -20.57
N ILE A 18 22.86 -44.16 -21.65
CA ILE A 18 22.33 -42.79 -21.64
C ILE A 18 20.93 -42.74 -20.99
N LEU A 19 20.09 -43.76 -21.20
CA LEU A 19 18.78 -43.87 -20.55
C LEU A 19 18.88 -44.20 -19.05
N CYS A 20 19.90 -44.96 -18.64
CA CYS A 20 20.23 -45.21 -17.23
C CYS A 20 20.92 -44.01 -16.54
N LEU A 21 21.63 -43.14 -17.28
CA LEU A 21 22.14 -41.88 -16.73
C LEU A 21 21.03 -40.82 -16.56
N MET A 22 19.95 -40.92 -17.33
CA MET A 22 18.79 -40.02 -17.28
C MET A 22 17.70 -40.46 -16.29
N THR A 23 17.87 -41.61 -15.60
CA THR A 23 16.87 -42.16 -14.64
C THR A 23 17.39 -42.24 -13.21
N ARG A 24 18.30 -41.33 -12.82
CA ARG A 24 18.64 -41.04 -11.42
C ARG A 24 18.50 -39.55 -11.10
N ILE A 25 17.29 -39.01 -11.15
CA ILE A 25 16.77 -37.98 -10.22
C ILE A 25 15.26 -38.20 -10.18
N SER A 26 14.83 -39.17 -9.38
CA SER A 26 13.46 -39.32 -8.84
C SER A 26 13.51 -40.43 -7.81
N GLY A 27 14.39 -40.25 -6.83
CA GLY A 27 14.28 -40.87 -5.53
C GLY A 27 14.10 -39.72 -4.56
N ALA A 28 12.85 -39.38 -4.24
CA ALA A 28 12.57 -38.64 -3.02
C ALA A 28 12.91 -39.58 -1.86
N THR A 29 14.19 -39.64 -1.50
CA THR A 29 14.55 -39.89 -0.11
C THR A 29 13.89 -38.77 0.70
N GLU A 30 13.12 -39.10 1.73
CA GLU A 30 12.74 -38.13 2.77
C GLU A 30 13.99 -37.35 3.13
N SER A 31 14.09 -36.09 2.68
CA SER A 31 15.25 -35.27 2.99
C SER A 31 15.13 -34.94 4.46
N GLU A 32 16.06 -35.44 5.25
CA GLU A 32 16.21 -35.07 6.65
C GLU A 32 16.20 -33.53 6.74
N LEU A 33 15.24 -32.96 7.49
CA LEU A 33 15.09 -31.52 7.59
C LEU A 33 16.38 -30.92 8.16
N THR A 34 16.85 -29.82 7.58
CA THR A 34 18.06 -29.15 8.07
C THR A 34 17.72 -28.40 9.36
N PRO A 35 18.36 -28.71 10.50
CA PRO A 35 18.09 -28.03 11.76
C PRO A 35 18.64 -26.61 11.69
N ILE A 36 17.80 -25.62 12.01
CA ILE A 36 18.15 -24.20 12.02
C ILE A 36 17.77 -23.59 13.38
N VAL A 37 18.72 -22.92 14.01
CA VAL A 37 18.54 -22.20 15.27
C VAL A 37 18.47 -20.70 15.00
N VAL A 38 17.38 -20.08 15.43
CA VAL A 38 17.22 -18.62 15.39
C VAL A 38 17.36 -18.06 16.80
N GLN A 39 18.33 -17.18 17.02
CA GLN A 39 18.48 -16.45 18.27
C GLN A 39 17.62 -15.19 18.26
N LEU A 40 16.59 -15.18 19.10
CA LEU A 40 15.76 -14.01 19.34
C LEU A 40 16.49 -13.05 20.28
N LYS A 41 16.16 -11.75 20.17
CA LYS A 41 16.68 -10.69 21.04
C LYS A 41 15.85 -10.45 22.30
N TRP A 42 14.67 -11.07 22.39
CA TRP A 42 13.77 -11.00 23.55
C TRP A 42 13.11 -12.36 23.80
N LEU A 43 12.25 -12.41 24.82
CA LEU A 43 11.37 -13.54 25.13
C LEU A 43 10.27 -13.70 24.07
N HIS A 44 9.53 -14.82 24.14
CA HIS A 44 8.42 -15.08 23.23
C HIS A 44 7.31 -14.00 23.31
N GLN A 45 7.15 -13.25 22.22
CA GLN A 45 6.20 -12.14 22.09
C GLN A 45 5.82 -11.88 20.63
N PHE A 46 4.82 -11.04 20.39
CA PHE A 46 4.29 -10.79 19.05
C PHE A 46 5.31 -10.11 18.11
N GLN A 47 6.30 -9.39 18.65
CA GLN A 47 7.42 -8.84 17.85
C GLN A 47 8.15 -9.89 16.98
N PHE A 48 8.00 -11.18 17.28
CA PHE A 48 8.59 -12.28 16.49
C PHE A 48 7.53 -13.14 15.76
N ALA A 49 6.31 -12.62 15.59
CA ALA A 49 5.13 -13.32 15.09
C ALA A 49 5.39 -14.13 13.82
N GLY A 50 6.16 -13.59 12.87
CA GLY A 50 6.46 -14.27 11.61
C GLY A 50 7.22 -15.59 11.77
N PHE A 51 8.07 -15.72 12.79
CA PHE A 51 8.78 -16.98 13.05
C PHE A 51 7.84 -18.08 13.53
N TYR A 52 6.91 -17.76 14.43
CA TYR A 52 5.91 -18.74 14.91
C TYR A 52 4.94 -19.13 13.80
N ALA A 53 4.49 -18.15 13.01
CA ALA A 53 3.63 -18.41 11.86
C ALA A 53 4.33 -19.34 10.84
N ALA A 54 5.62 -19.11 10.55
CA ALA A 54 6.38 -19.96 9.63
C ALA A 54 6.61 -21.39 10.14
N ILE A 55 6.73 -21.59 11.45
CA ILE A 55 6.78 -22.92 12.08
C ILE A 55 5.40 -23.58 11.98
N GLU A 56 4.35 -22.92 12.46
CA GLU A 56 3.00 -23.49 12.60
C GLU A 56 2.33 -23.78 11.25
N LYS A 57 2.56 -22.92 10.24
CA LYS A 57 2.01 -23.10 8.89
C LYS A 57 2.89 -24.00 8.01
N GLY A 58 3.97 -24.54 8.55
CA GLY A 58 4.90 -25.43 7.86
C GLY A 58 5.66 -24.75 6.72
N PHE A 59 5.82 -23.41 6.73
CA PHE A 59 6.60 -22.71 5.71
C PHE A 59 8.07 -23.10 5.77
N TYR A 60 8.64 -23.24 6.98
CA TYR A 60 10.01 -23.74 7.14
C TYR A 60 10.17 -25.20 6.71
N GLN A 61 9.21 -26.07 7.04
CA GLN A 61 9.23 -27.47 6.63
C GLN A 61 9.18 -27.63 5.10
N LYS A 62 8.34 -26.84 4.42
CA LYS A 62 8.29 -26.77 2.95
C LYS A 62 9.61 -26.28 2.34
N ALA A 63 10.32 -25.40 3.05
CA ALA A 63 11.64 -24.92 2.66
C ALA A 63 12.80 -25.88 3.04
N GLY A 64 12.50 -27.01 3.70
CA GLY A 64 13.46 -28.05 4.07
C GLY A 64 14.10 -27.87 5.45
N PHE A 65 13.51 -27.07 6.34
CA PHE A 65 14.08 -26.71 7.65
C PHE A 65 13.26 -27.20 8.84
N GLU A 66 13.97 -27.59 9.91
CA GLU A 66 13.43 -27.74 11.26
C GLU A 66 13.95 -26.59 12.12
N VAL A 67 13.09 -25.61 12.40
CA VAL A 67 13.51 -24.36 13.05
C VAL A 67 13.25 -24.39 14.55
N THR A 68 14.29 -24.09 15.33
CA THR A 68 14.20 -23.88 16.78
C THR A 68 14.44 -22.41 17.11
N LEU A 69 13.52 -21.80 17.86
CA LEU A 69 13.68 -20.44 18.36
C LEU A 69 14.29 -20.46 19.76
N ARG A 70 15.35 -19.68 19.97
CA ARG A 70 15.96 -19.48 21.29
C ARG A 70 15.66 -18.07 21.79
N GLU A 71 15.10 -17.98 22.99
CA GLU A 71 14.87 -16.70 23.67
C GLU A 71 16.19 -16.02 24.05
N ALA A 72 16.15 -14.70 24.23
CA ALA A 72 17.24 -13.98 24.86
C ALA A 72 17.27 -14.20 26.37
N ALA A 73 18.46 -14.08 26.95
CA ALA A 73 18.68 -14.00 28.40
C ALA A 73 19.51 -12.74 28.72
N PRO A 74 19.50 -12.24 29.97
CA PRO A 74 20.18 -10.98 30.34
C PRO A 74 21.66 -10.88 29.94
N ASP A 75 22.36 -12.01 29.87
CA ASP A 75 23.79 -12.10 29.51
C ASP A 75 24.03 -12.58 28.06
N ILE A 76 22.98 -12.74 27.26
CA ILE A 76 23.05 -13.25 25.88
C ILE A 76 22.88 -12.11 24.89
N ASN A 77 23.90 -11.88 24.07
CA ASN A 77 23.83 -10.99 22.92
C ASN A 77 23.54 -11.81 21.65
N PRO A 78 22.42 -11.56 20.94
CA PRO A 78 22.06 -12.31 19.73
C PRO A 78 23.11 -12.27 18.62
N ILE A 79 23.84 -11.17 18.50
CA ILE A 79 24.89 -10.99 17.48
C ILE A 79 26.07 -11.90 17.82
N ASP A 80 26.47 -11.96 19.09
CA ASP A 80 27.58 -12.81 19.54
C ASP A 80 27.25 -14.30 19.40
N GLU A 81 26.01 -14.72 19.67
CA GLU A 81 25.56 -16.11 19.48
C GLU A 81 25.70 -16.58 18.03
N VAL A 82 25.34 -15.73 17.08
CA VAL A 82 25.43 -16.04 15.64
C VAL A 82 26.88 -16.02 15.16
N VAL A 83 27.66 -15.01 15.56
CA VAL A 83 29.09 -14.90 15.18
C VAL A 83 29.90 -16.07 15.75
N GLN A 84 29.57 -16.55 16.95
CA GLN A 84 30.24 -17.69 17.59
C GLN A 84 29.70 -19.06 17.12
N GLY A 85 28.73 -19.08 16.20
CA GLY A 85 28.17 -20.30 15.61
C GLY A 85 27.27 -21.10 16.54
N ARG A 86 26.77 -20.51 17.62
CA ARG A 86 25.78 -21.14 18.52
C ARG A 86 24.36 -21.04 18.00
N ALA A 87 24.10 -20.08 17.11
CA ALA A 87 22.87 -19.93 16.34
C ALA A 87 23.19 -19.68 14.87
N ASP A 88 22.27 -20.08 13.98
CA ASP A 88 22.44 -19.99 12.54
C ASP A 88 21.99 -18.63 11.99
N PHE A 89 20.90 -18.10 12.56
CA PHE A 89 20.34 -16.79 12.29
C PHE A 89 20.05 -16.05 13.59
N GLY A 90 20.00 -14.73 13.51
CA GLY A 90 19.63 -13.89 14.65
C GLY A 90 18.72 -12.74 14.25
N VAL A 91 18.11 -12.13 15.26
CA VAL A 91 17.35 -10.88 15.14
C VAL A 91 18.08 -9.79 15.91
N ALA A 92 18.39 -8.67 15.26
CA ALA A 92 19.01 -7.48 15.87
C ALA A 92 18.34 -6.21 15.33
N ASN A 93 18.51 -5.04 15.94
CA ASN A 93 18.14 -3.79 15.25
C ASN A 93 19.29 -3.27 14.39
N SER A 94 19.17 -2.01 13.96
CA SER A 94 20.20 -1.30 13.21
C SER A 94 21.57 -1.24 13.89
N GLU A 95 21.69 -1.51 15.20
CA GLU A 95 23.00 -1.67 15.84
C GLU A 95 23.84 -2.82 15.25
N LEU A 96 23.23 -3.78 14.55
CA LEU A 96 23.95 -4.80 13.77
C LEU A 96 24.99 -4.17 12.83
N LEU A 97 24.66 -3.01 12.26
CA LEU A 97 25.59 -2.28 11.40
C LEU A 97 26.81 -1.77 12.18
N LEU A 98 26.66 -1.32 13.43
CA LEU A 98 27.81 -0.92 14.26
C LEU A 98 28.78 -2.09 14.48
N TYR A 99 28.25 -3.31 14.69
CA TYR A 99 29.08 -4.51 14.78
C TYR A 99 29.84 -4.77 13.48
N ARG A 100 29.20 -4.64 12.33
CA ARG A 100 29.86 -4.74 11.02
C ARG A 100 30.97 -3.68 10.86
N LEU A 101 30.68 -2.44 11.22
CA LEU A 101 31.63 -1.32 11.16
C LEU A 101 32.83 -1.50 12.10
N GLN A 102 32.66 -2.29 13.17
CA GLN A 102 33.72 -2.68 14.11
C GLN A 102 34.42 -3.99 13.71
N GLY A 103 34.09 -4.57 12.55
CA GLY A 103 34.76 -5.74 11.97
C GLY A 103 34.06 -7.08 12.18
N ALA A 104 32.85 -7.12 12.75
CA ALA A 104 32.10 -8.38 12.86
C ALA A 104 31.67 -8.89 11.47
N PRO A 105 31.79 -10.20 11.19
CA PRO A 105 31.45 -10.80 9.90
C PRO A 105 29.95 -11.11 9.82
N VAL A 106 29.11 -10.08 9.86
CA VAL A 106 27.65 -10.20 9.85
C VAL A 106 27.04 -9.61 8.58
N THR A 107 25.94 -10.22 8.13
CA THR A 107 25.17 -9.83 6.95
C THR A 107 23.69 -9.73 7.31
N ALA A 108 23.09 -8.55 7.09
CA ALA A 108 21.67 -8.31 7.16
C ALA A 108 20.95 -9.01 6.00
N VAL A 109 20.02 -9.91 6.32
CA VAL A 109 19.30 -10.77 5.38
C VAL A 109 17.96 -10.15 4.97
N ALA A 110 17.23 -9.58 5.92
CA ALA A 110 15.93 -8.95 5.69
C ALA A 110 15.54 -8.06 6.88
N VAL A 111 14.89 -6.92 6.61
CA VAL A 111 14.32 -6.07 7.66
C VAL A 111 12.82 -6.35 7.79
N MET A 112 12.40 -6.81 8.96
CA MET A 112 10.99 -7.09 9.25
C MET A 112 10.27 -5.84 9.74
N ILE A 113 10.91 -5.05 10.62
CA ILE A 113 10.31 -3.83 11.17
C ILE A 113 11.01 -2.60 10.60
N GLN A 114 10.26 -1.77 9.87
CA GLN A 114 10.79 -0.63 9.13
C GLN A 114 11.16 0.56 10.03
N HIS A 115 10.58 0.68 11.22
CA HIS A 115 10.89 1.75 12.18
C HIS A 115 11.29 1.18 13.53
N SER A 116 12.36 1.72 14.13
CA SER A 116 12.81 1.30 15.44
C SER A 116 11.68 1.51 16.47
N PRO A 117 11.34 0.49 17.28
CA PRO A 117 10.33 0.63 18.32
C PRO A 117 10.83 1.37 19.57
N LEU A 118 12.11 1.77 19.62
CA LEU A 118 12.73 2.35 20.81
C LEU A 118 12.30 3.81 20.99
N VAL A 119 11.82 4.12 22.19
CA VAL A 119 11.40 5.45 22.61
C VAL A 119 11.98 5.77 23.98
N LEU A 120 12.15 7.06 24.30
CA LEU A 120 12.53 7.50 25.63
C LEU A 120 11.28 7.99 26.38
N VAL A 121 11.09 7.51 27.61
CA VAL A 121 9.87 7.77 28.39
C VAL A 121 10.23 8.40 29.73
N SER A 122 9.51 9.46 30.09
CA SER A 122 9.54 10.09 31.43
C SER A 122 8.12 10.12 32.00
N LEU A 123 7.97 10.37 33.30
CA LEU A 123 6.62 10.53 33.89
C LEU A 123 6.04 11.89 33.53
N ALA A 124 4.72 12.00 33.29
CA ALA A 124 4.10 13.25 32.90
C ALA A 124 4.22 14.35 33.97
N GLY A 125 4.27 13.96 35.25
CA GLY A 125 4.53 14.87 36.37
C GLY A 125 5.99 15.31 36.52
N SER A 126 6.90 14.81 35.67
CA SER A 126 8.28 15.29 35.60
C SER A 126 8.39 16.51 34.69
N GLU A 127 9.33 17.41 34.96
CA GLU A 127 9.64 18.55 34.10
C GLU A 127 10.45 18.15 32.84
N ILE A 128 10.25 16.92 32.34
CA ILE A 128 11.04 16.32 31.26
C ILE A 128 10.14 16.07 30.05
N LEU A 129 10.20 16.97 29.06
CA LEU A 129 9.36 16.96 27.85
C LEU A 129 10.18 16.81 26.57
N SER A 130 11.46 17.18 26.61
CA SER A 130 12.39 17.14 25.49
C SER A 130 13.75 16.57 25.89
N PRO A 131 14.60 16.16 24.92
CA PRO A 131 15.95 15.69 25.23
C PRO A 131 16.80 16.69 26.02
N GLN A 132 16.63 18.01 25.84
CA GLN A 132 17.34 19.03 26.61
C GLN A 132 16.99 19.02 28.11
N ASP A 133 15.78 18.61 28.47
CA ASP A 133 15.35 18.55 29.88
C ASP A 133 16.01 17.40 30.65
N LEU A 134 16.75 16.53 29.95
CA LEU A 134 17.48 15.41 30.53
C LEU A 134 18.82 15.84 31.15
N ILE A 135 19.25 17.09 30.94
CA ILE A 135 20.47 17.61 31.57
C ILE A 135 20.38 17.47 33.09
N ASP A 136 21.42 16.90 33.68
CA ASP A 136 21.59 16.52 35.09
C ASP A 136 20.62 15.43 35.62
N LYS A 137 19.77 14.86 34.75
CA LYS A 137 18.81 13.80 35.08
C LYS A 137 19.42 12.41 34.96
N ARG A 138 18.84 11.44 35.66
CA ARG A 138 19.16 10.01 35.59
C ARG A 138 18.41 9.39 34.41
N VAL A 139 19.13 9.07 33.35
CA VAL A 139 18.55 8.53 32.12
C VAL A 139 18.99 7.09 31.96
N MET A 140 18.03 6.17 31.93
CA MET A 140 18.28 4.74 31.80
C MET A 140 18.22 4.29 30.35
N PHE A 141 19.36 3.88 29.79
CA PHE A 141 19.46 3.32 28.44
C PHE A 141 20.75 2.49 28.30
N PRO A 142 20.81 1.53 27.37
CA PRO A 142 21.91 0.58 27.31
C PRO A 142 23.19 1.28 26.83
N GLN A 143 24.33 0.82 27.33
CA GLN A 143 25.63 1.33 26.90
C GLN A 143 26.02 0.75 25.53
N GLY A 144 26.88 1.46 24.80
CA GLY A 144 27.39 1.00 23.51
C GLY A 144 26.36 1.04 22.38
N PRO A 145 26.47 0.15 21.37
CA PRO A 145 25.67 0.19 20.14
C PRO A 145 24.15 0.19 20.33
N TYR A 146 23.65 -0.52 21.34
CA TYR A 146 22.21 -0.60 21.64
C TYR A 146 21.62 0.73 22.13
N GLY A 147 22.45 1.65 22.60
CA GLY A 147 22.05 3.00 23.04
C GLY A 147 21.91 3.99 21.89
N ALA A 148 22.18 3.60 20.64
CA ALA A 148 22.38 4.55 19.55
C ALA A 148 21.17 5.45 19.24
N ASN A 149 19.94 4.96 19.41
CA ASN A 149 18.74 5.80 19.25
C ASN A 149 18.73 6.94 20.28
N THR A 150 18.97 6.62 21.56
CA THR A 150 19.02 7.60 22.65
C THR A 150 20.21 8.56 22.52
N ILE A 151 21.39 8.04 22.16
CA ILE A 151 22.57 8.87 21.91
C ILE A 151 22.32 9.81 20.72
N GLY A 152 21.66 9.30 19.68
CA GLY A 152 21.30 10.05 18.48
C GLY A 152 20.42 11.25 18.79
N ILE A 153 19.33 11.05 19.54
CA ILE A 153 18.44 12.16 19.92
C ILE A 153 19.16 13.18 20.79
N LEU A 154 19.96 12.73 21.78
CA LEU A 154 20.66 13.62 22.70
C LEU A 154 21.66 14.51 21.94
N ARG A 155 22.52 13.91 21.10
CA ARG A 155 23.53 14.68 20.35
C ARG A 155 22.91 15.61 19.32
N LYS A 156 21.84 15.18 18.64
CA LYS A 156 21.15 16.03 17.64
C LYS A 156 20.51 17.26 18.28
N GLU A 157 20.03 17.08 19.50
CA GLU A 157 19.52 18.15 20.36
C GLU A 157 20.61 18.88 21.17
N GLY A 158 21.90 18.62 20.89
CA GLY A 158 23.02 19.33 21.51
C GLY A 158 23.27 18.97 22.98
N VAL A 159 22.72 17.85 23.47
CA VAL A 159 22.95 17.32 24.82
C VAL A 159 24.10 16.32 24.78
N LEU A 160 25.18 16.65 25.47
CA LEU A 160 26.34 15.78 25.62
C LEU A 160 26.06 14.68 26.64
N LEU A 161 26.60 13.48 26.41
CA LEU A 161 26.47 12.37 27.37
C LEU A 161 27.05 12.69 28.75
N SER A 162 28.03 13.59 28.83
CA SER A 162 28.59 14.09 30.10
C SER A 162 27.64 14.98 30.89
N GLN A 163 26.59 15.50 30.26
CA GLN A 163 25.58 16.36 30.90
C GLN A 163 24.42 15.55 31.49
N ILE A 164 24.39 14.23 31.33
CA ILE A 164 23.36 13.36 31.90
C ILE A 164 23.99 12.33 32.84
N LYS A 165 23.19 11.80 33.77
CA LYS A 165 23.59 10.67 34.61
C LYS A 165 23.10 9.37 33.95
N GLN A 166 23.92 8.79 33.08
CA GLN A 166 23.57 7.54 32.42
C GLN A 166 23.45 6.40 33.43
N MET A 167 22.30 5.72 33.42
CA MET A 167 22.01 4.53 34.22
C MET A 167 21.95 3.31 33.30
N PRO A 168 22.53 2.16 33.70
CA PRO A 168 22.43 0.93 32.91
C PRO A 168 20.97 0.45 32.83
N LEU A 169 20.59 -0.15 31.71
CA LEU A 169 19.23 -0.60 31.46
C LEU A 169 18.88 -1.81 32.33
N SER A 170 17.85 -1.68 33.16
CA SER A 170 17.35 -2.75 34.04
C SER A 170 16.11 -3.48 33.49
N PHE A 171 15.45 -2.89 32.49
CA PHE A 171 14.14 -3.30 31.96
C PHE A 171 13.00 -3.31 32.98
N ASN A 172 13.22 -2.78 34.19
CA ASN A 172 12.21 -2.74 35.23
C ASN A 172 11.49 -1.39 35.22
N ILE A 173 10.23 -1.40 34.77
CA ILE A 173 9.35 -0.23 34.76
C ILE A 173 9.25 0.46 36.14
N ASN A 174 9.40 -0.29 37.24
CA ASN A 174 9.36 0.27 38.59
C ASN A 174 10.50 1.26 38.85
N ASP A 175 11.61 1.19 38.10
CA ASP A 175 12.69 2.18 38.24
C ASP A 175 12.24 3.58 37.83
N LEU A 176 11.36 3.69 36.82
CA LEU A 176 10.75 4.95 36.44
C LEU A 176 9.62 5.34 37.41
N VAL A 177 8.73 4.40 37.74
CA VAL A 177 7.54 4.65 38.59
C VAL A 177 7.92 5.03 40.03
N GLU A 178 8.97 4.43 40.58
CA GLU A 178 9.47 4.72 41.94
C GLU A 178 10.51 5.85 41.96
N HIS A 179 10.67 6.59 40.85
CA HIS A 179 11.61 7.71 40.70
C HIS A 179 13.09 7.32 40.98
N ARG A 180 13.48 6.07 40.74
CA ARG A 180 14.90 5.63 40.77
C ARG A 180 15.66 6.18 39.56
N VAL A 181 14.97 6.37 38.44
CA VAL A 181 15.43 7.11 37.27
C VAL A 181 14.40 8.16 36.85
N ASP A 182 14.85 9.16 36.12
CA ASP A 182 14.01 10.30 35.71
C ASP A 182 13.43 10.10 34.29
N ALA A 183 14.16 9.37 33.44
CA ALA A 183 13.69 8.88 32.15
C ALA A 183 14.30 7.50 31.85
N MET A 184 13.60 6.66 31.08
CA MET A 184 14.11 5.36 30.65
C MET A 184 13.76 5.07 29.19
N VAL A 185 14.62 4.34 28.49
CA VAL A 185 14.31 3.79 27.17
C VAL A 185 13.34 2.63 27.33
N GLY A 186 12.39 2.52 26.41
CA GLY A 186 11.47 1.40 26.31
C GLY A 186 11.00 1.19 24.88
N TYR A 187 10.21 0.14 24.69
CA TYR A 187 9.58 -0.15 23.42
C TYR A 187 8.19 0.50 23.37
N VAL A 188 7.87 1.22 22.30
CA VAL A 188 6.54 1.81 22.07
C VAL A 188 5.43 0.75 22.03
N THR A 189 5.82 -0.48 21.66
CA THR A 189 4.97 -1.67 21.59
C THR A 189 4.62 -2.28 22.95
N ASP A 190 5.19 -1.79 24.07
CA ASP A 190 5.01 -2.40 25.39
C ASP A 190 4.88 -1.38 26.53
N LEU A 191 5.93 -0.58 26.76
CA LEU A 191 6.03 0.31 27.92
C LEU A 191 4.84 1.30 28.07
N PRO A 192 4.36 1.95 26.98
CA PRO A 192 3.14 2.77 27.02
C PRO A 192 1.88 2.04 27.50
N TYR A 193 1.72 0.77 27.15
CA TYR A 193 0.57 -0.05 27.58
C TYR A 193 0.66 -0.34 29.08
N GLN A 194 1.83 -0.75 29.56
CA GLN A 194 2.04 -1.05 30.98
C GLN A 194 1.82 0.17 31.88
N LEU A 195 2.26 1.36 31.45
CA LEU A 195 2.00 2.62 32.16
C LEU A 195 0.51 2.98 32.17
N ARG A 196 -0.18 2.87 31.04
CA ARG A 196 -1.64 3.10 30.95
C ARG A 196 -2.44 2.14 31.81
N LYS A 197 -2.08 0.86 31.82
CA LYS A 197 -2.74 -0.17 32.66
C LYS A 197 -2.64 0.17 34.16
N ARG A 198 -1.55 0.82 34.56
CA ARG A 198 -1.34 1.33 35.93
C ARG A 198 -1.89 2.75 36.16
N GLN A 199 -2.55 3.34 35.17
CA GLN A 199 -3.06 4.72 35.19
C GLN A 199 -1.97 5.78 35.45
N ILE A 200 -0.75 5.50 34.98
CA ILE A 200 0.39 6.40 35.12
C ILE A 200 0.52 7.20 33.82
N ALA A 201 0.41 8.51 33.92
CA ALA A 201 0.66 9.42 32.81
C ALA A 201 2.17 9.56 32.56
N TYR A 202 2.57 9.59 31.29
CA TYR A 202 3.97 9.64 30.85
C TYR A 202 4.14 10.59 29.66
N ASN A 203 5.35 11.07 29.47
CA ASN A 203 5.78 11.77 28.26
C ASN A 203 6.62 10.79 27.43
N LEU A 204 6.46 10.86 26.10
CA LEU A 204 7.17 10.00 25.16
C LEU A 204 7.98 10.86 24.20
N MET A 205 9.28 10.56 24.08
CA MET A 205 10.17 11.16 23.09
C MET A 205 10.51 10.09 22.05
N ASP A 206 9.96 10.28 20.86
CA ASP A 206 10.20 9.39 19.73
C ASP A 206 11.44 9.85 18.93
N PRO A 207 12.48 9.01 18.76
CA PRO A 207 13.64 9.35 17.96
C PRO A 207 13.34 9.84 16.54
N ARG A 208 12.24 9.39 15.93
CA ARG A 208 11.81 9.79 14.59
C ARG A 208 11.43 11.27 14.53
N SER A 209 10.84 11.81 15.59
CA SER A 209 10.52 13.25 15.71
C SER A 209 11.78 14.12 15.72
N TYR A 210 12.93 13.54 16.07
CA TYR A 210 14.25 14.17 16.04
C TYR A 210 15.05 13.71 14.82
N GLY A 211 14.44 13.06 13.83
CA GLY A 211 15.09 12.58 12.61
C GLY A 211 16.20 11.55 12.86
N ILE A 212 16.01 10.70 13.88
CA ILE A 212 16.76 9.47 14.09
C ILE A 212 15.79 8.32 13.76
N ASP A 213 15.80 7.86 12.51
CA ASP A 213 14.85 6.86 12.01
C ASP A 213 15.58 5.58 11.54
N PHE A 214 15.95 4.76 12.51
CA PHE A 214 16.63 3.50 12.29
C PHE A 214 15.65 2.34 12.02
N TYR A 215 16.12 1.30 11.34
CA TYR A 215 15.37 0.04 11.25
C TYR A 215 15.24 -0.64 12.62
N GLY A 216 14.10 -1.30 12.82
CA GLY A 216 13.88 -2.22 13.93
C GLY A 216 14.45 -3.61 13.62
N ASP A 217 13.68 -4.65 13.90
CA ASP A 217 14.05 -6.05 13.76
C ASP A 217 14.56 -6.39 12.35
N THR A 218 15.84 -6.72 12.30
CA THR A 218 16.61 -7.14 11.14
C THR A 218 17.02 -8.60 11.36
N LEU A 219 16.57 -9.48 10.47
CA LEU A 219 17.06 -10.84 10.35
C LEU A 219 18.48 -10.80 9.77
N PHE A 220 19.42 -11.50 10.40
CA PHE A 220 20.80 -11.54 9.95
C PHE A 220 21.43 -12.92 10.14
N THR A 221 22.55 -13.14 9.45
CA THR A 221 23.43 -14.31 9.61
C THR A 221 24.89 -13.88 9.47
N THR A 222 25.83 -14.83 9.50
CA THR A 222 27.25 -14.56 9.25
C THR A 222 27.52 -14.35 7.76
N GLU A 223 28.50 -13.51 7.45
CA GLU A 223 28.97 -13.26 6.07
C GLU A 223 29.42 -14.57 5.41
N ASN A 224 30.07 -15.46 6.16
CA ASN A 224 30.49 -16.76 5.66
C ASN A 224 29.28 -17.61 5.20
N ARG A 225 28.22 -17.71 6.02
CA ARG A 225 27.03 -18.48 5.65
C ARG A 225 26.31 -17.88 4.45
N ALA A 226 26.14 -16.56 4.43
CA ALA A 226 25.54 -15.84 3.31
C ALA A 226 26.28 -16.09 1.98
N MET A 227 27.60 -16.29 2.03
CA MET A 227 28.44 -16.56 0.85
C MET A 227 28.58 -18.05 0.52
N SER A 228 28.61 -18.94 1.52
CA SER A 228 28.87 -20.37 1.33
C SER A 228 27.63 -21.15 0.91
N ASP A 229 26.47 -20.77 1.44
CA ASP A 229 25.19 -21.42 1.15
C ASP A 229 24.08 -20.37 0.92
N THR A 230 24.25 -19.60 -0.16
CA THR A 230 23.30 -18.54 -0.53
C THR A 230 21.89 -19.08 -0.75
N GLU A 231 21.74 -20.29 -1.28
CA GLU A 231 20.43 -20.90 -1.54
C GLU A 231 19.69 -21.22 -0.23
N GLU A 232 20.40 -21.76 0.79
CA GLU A 232 19.82 -21.96 2.12
C GLU A 232 19.31 -20.64 2.71
N VAL A 233 20.11 -19.57 2.64
CA VAL A 233 19.74 -18.26 3.15
C VAL A 233 18.56 -17.65 2.41
N VAL A 234 18.47 -17.83 1.08
CA VAL A 234 17.30 -17.41 0.28
C VAL A 234 16.04 -18.15 0.72
N ARG A 235 16.07 -19.50 0.77
CA ARG A 235 14.90 -20.30 1.17
C ARG A 235 14.44 -19.97 2.58
N PHE A 236 15.39 -19.81 3.51
CA PHE A 236 15.08 -19.44 4.89
C PHE A 236 14.46 -18.04 4.99
N ARG A 237 15.03 -17.06 4.28
CA ARG A 237 14.50 -15.68 4.18
C ARG A 237 13.06 -15.68 3.64
N GLU A 238 12.80 -16.38 2.53
CA GLU A 238 11.47 -16.43 1.91
C GLU A 238 10.43 -17.08 2.82
N ALA A 239 10.77 -18.21 3.46
CA ALA A 239 9.89 -18.85 4.43
C ALA A 239 9.59 -17.94 5.64
N THR A 240 10.58 -17.17 6.11
CA THR A 240 10.40 -16.20 7.19
C THR A 240 9.49 -15.04 6.78
N ILE A 241 9.66 -14.50 5.56
CA ILE A 241 8.82 -13.41 5.02
C ILE A 241 7.37 -13.89 4.87
N GLU A 242 7.16 -15.10 4.37
CA GLU A 242 5.82 -15.67 4.23
C GLU A 242 5.13 -15.86 5.60
N GLY A 243 5.90 -16.29 6.62
CA GLY A 243 5.42 -16.31 8.00
C GLY A 243 4.98 -14.93 8.49
N TRP A 244 5.76 -13.88 8.21
CA TRP A 244 5.40 -12.52 8.57
C TRP A 244 4.16 -11.99 7.83
N ARG A 245 4.01 -12.28 6.53
CA ARG A 245 2.78 -11.96 5.79
C ARG A 245 1.56 -12.58 6.45
N TYR A 246 1.65 -13.87 6.77
CA TYR A 246 0.57 -14.58 7.45
C TYR A 246 0.25 -13.97 8.83
N ALA A 247 1.27 -13.66 9.63
CA ALA A 247 1.12 -13.09 10.96
C ALA A 247 0.47 -11.69 10.96
N VAL A 248 0.78 -10.87 9.96
CA VAL A 248 0.18 -9.54 9.77
C VAL A 248 -1.31 -9.64 9.40
N GLU A 249 -1.65 -10.62 8.55
CA GLU A 249 -3.05 -10.85 8.14
C GLU A 249 -3.88 -11.53 9.23
N ASN A 250 -3.26 -12.32 10.09
CA ASN A 250 -3.93 -13.16 11.10
C ASN A 250 -3.36 -12.94 12.51
N PRO A 251 -3.33 -11.70 13.04
CA PRO A 251 -2.67 -11.39 14.31
C PRO A 251 -3.31 -12.11 15.51
N GLU A 252 -4.65 -12.20 15.55
CA GLU A 252 -5.35 -12.88 16.65
C GLU A 252 -4.98 -14.36 16.79
N GLU A 253 -4.75 -15.04 15.67
CA GLU A 253 -4.37 -16.45 15.65
C GLU A 253 -2.98 -16.63 16.28
N ILE A 254 -2.02 -15.78 15.88
CA ILE A 254 -0.66 -15.84 16.41
C ILE A 254 -0.61 -15.45 17.89
N ILE A 255 -1.46 -14.51 18.33
CA ILE A 255 -1.58 -14.16 19.76
C ILE A 255 -2.04 -15.38 20.57
N ARG A 256 -3.05 -16.12 20.10
CA ARG A 256 -3.51 -17.35 20.78
C ARG A 256 -2.45 -18.44 20.76
N LEU A 257 -1.68 -18.56 19.67
CA LEU A 257 -0.55 -19.48 19.57
C LEU A 257 0.54 -19.17 20.61
N LEU A 258 0.89 -17.88 20.75
CA LEU A 258 1.88 -17.41 21.73
C LEU A 258 1.48 -17.72 23.17
N GLN A 259 0.19 -17.61 23.49
CA GLN A 259 -0.32 -17.94 24.83
C GLN A 259 -0.39 -19.44 25.09
N SER A 260 -0.79 -20.23 24.10
CA SER A 260 -1.07 -21.66 24.29
C SER A 260 0.15 -22.56 24.15
N GLN A 261 1.07 -22.26 23.24
CA GLN A 261 2.20 -23.13 22.90
C GLN A 261 3.56 -22.56 23.32
N TYR A 262 3.73 -21.24 23.29
CA TYR A 262 5.02 -20.58 23.57
C TYR A 262 5.08 -19.91 24.95
N ASN A 263 4.04 -20.09 25.79
CA ASN A 263 3.94 -19.59 27.16
C ASN A 263 4.34 -18.11 27.31
N SER A 264 3.87 -17.26 26.40
CA SER A 264 4.15 -15.83 26.49
C SER A 264 3.71 -15.28 27.85
N ARG A 265 4.58 -14.46 28.47
CA ARG A 265 4.34 -13.89 29.81
C ARG A 265 3.33 -12.73 29.78
N LYS A 266 2.98 -12.24 28.59
CA LYS A 266 2.08 -11.10 28.37
C LYS A 266 0.63 -11.56 28.35
N GLU A 267 -0.25 -10.70 28.86
CA GLU A 267 -1.70 -10.95 28.79
C GLU A 267 -2.21 -10.79 27.35
N TYR A 268 -3.41 -11.31 27.08
CA TYR A 268 -4.00 -11.26 25.74
C TYR A 268 -4.09 -9.82 25.21
N ASP A 269 -4.61 -8.91 26.03
CA ASP A 269 -4.78 -7.50 25.64
C ASP A 269 -3.45 -6.77 25.43
N GLU A 270 -2.40 -7.16 26.15
CA GLU A 270 -1.04 -6.64 26.00
C GLU A 270 -0.43 -7.10 24.67
N LEU A 271 -0.66 -8.38 24.29
CA LEU A 271 -0.24 -8.92 22.99
C LEU A 271 -1.04 -8.32 21.83
N VAL A 272 -2.33 -8.00 22.02
CA VAL A 272 -3.14 -7.27 21.02
C VAL A 272 -2.58 -5.86 20.80
N TYR A 273 -2.23 -5.16 21.87
CA TYR A 273 -1.58 -3.86 21.77
C TYR A 273 -0.23 -3.96 21.06
N GLU A 274 0.63 -4.89 21.48
CA GLU A 274 1.93 -5.13 20.86
C GLU A 274 1.78 -5.45 19.37
N ALA A 275 0.80 -6.27 18.99
CA ALA A 275 0.56 -6.62 17.60
C ALA A 275 0.21 -5.42 16.74
N ARG A 276 -0.69 -4.54 17.22
CA ARG A 276 -1.06 -3.32 16.51
C ARG A 276 0.15 -2.42 16.29
N GLU A 277 0.88 -2.09 17.35
CA GLU A 277 2.03 -1.20 17.27
C GLU A 277 3.16 -1.82 16.43
N THR A 278 3.37 -3.14 16.52
CA THR A 278 4.36 -3.84 15.69
C THR A 278 3.99 -3.76 14.20
N ILE A 279 2.73 -4.01 13.84
CA ILE A 279 2.25 -3.90 12.45
C ILE A 279 2.40 -2.47 11.92
N ASP A 280 2.12 -1.46 12.74
CA ASP A 280 2.29 -0.06 12.38
C ASP A 280 3.76 0.30 12.12
N LEU A 281 4.71 -0.34 12.81
CA LEU A 281 6.15 -0.17 12.57
C LEU A 281 6.69 -1.00 11.38
N ILE A 282 6.00 -2.06 10.97
CA ILE A 282 6.32 -2.86 9.76
C ILE A 282 5.90 -2.11 8.49
N VAL A 283 4.80 -1.36 8.55
CA VAL A 283 4.23 -0.60 7.42
C VAL A 283 3.93 -1.46 6.18
N PRO A 284 3.29 -2.64 6.33
CA PRO A 284 3.19 -3.65 5.27
C PRO A 284 2.36 -3.21 4.05
N LYS A 285 1.58 -2.13 4.18
CA LYS A 285 0.80 -1.55 3.07
C LYS A 285 1.63 -0.66 2.13
N LEU A 286 2.81 -0.21 2.57
CA LEU A 286 3.67 0.71 1.83
C LEU A 286 4.99 0.08 1.39
N VAL A 287 5.52 -0.85 2.19
CA VAL A 287 6.82 -1.48 1.95
C VAL A 287 6.68 -3.00 2.04
N GLU A 288 7.29 -3.70 1.09
CA GLU A 288 7.31 -5.17 1.12
C GLU A 288 8.05 -5.68 2.37
N ILE A 289 7.49 -6.66 3.06
CA ILE A 289 8.10 -7.28 4.24
C ILE A 289 9.45 -7.88 3.84
N GLY A 290 10.49 -7.57 4.61
CA GLY A 290 11.86 -7.99 4.34
C GLY A 290 12.65 -7.07 3.41
N HIS A 291 12.03 -6.00 2.88
CA HIS A 291 12.70 -5.02 2.03
C HIS A 291 13.76 -4.22 2.80
N MET A 292 14.89 -3.99 2.16
CA MET A 292 16.00 -3.19 2.67
C MET A 292 16.41 -2.16 1.63
N ASN A 293 16.51 -0.89 2.05
CA ASN A 293 16.99 0.18 1.19
C ASN A 293 18.49 0.43 1.45
N PRO A 294 19.39 0.19 0.48
CA PRO A 294 20.83 0.42 0.66
C PRO A 294 21.19 1.88 0.99
N GLY A 295 20.43 2.84 0.46
CA GLY A 295 20.58 4.26 0.78
C GLY A 295 20.24 4.57 2.23
N ARG A 296 19.21 3.92 2.78
CA ARG A 296 18.85 4.06 4.21
C ARG A 296 19.92 3.47 5.12
N TRP A 297 20.49 2.31 4.78
CA TRP A 297 21.62 1.75 5.51
C TRP A 297 22.87 2.63 5.50
N ARG A 298 23.17 3.30 4.36
CA ARG A 298 24.22 4.33 4.32
C ARG A 298 23.90 5.52 5.22
N HIS A 299 22.67 6.03 5.18
CA HIS A 299 22.27 7.12 6.06
C HIS A 299 22.40 6.77 7.56
N ILE A 300 22.06 5.52 7.93
CA ILE A 300 22.27 5.02 9.29
C ILE A 300 23.77 4.96 9.63
N ALA A 301 24.63 4.50 8.71
CA ALA A 301 26.08 4.50 8.88
C ALA A 301 26.62 5.93 9.09
N ASP A 302 26.21 6.87 8.23
CA ASP A 302 26.61 8.28 8.31
C ASP A 302 26.16 8.92 9.64
N THR A 303 24.97 8.54 10.11
CA THR A 303 24.46 8.96 11.42
C THR A 303 25.34 8.42 12.54
N PHE A 304 25.72 7.14 12.51
CA PHE A 304 26.65 6.59 13.51
C PHE A 304 28.02 7.28 13.51
N ILE A 305 28.52 7.66 12.33
CA ILE A 305 29.80 8.40 12.21
C ILE A 305 29.67 9.81 12.77
N ALA A 306 28.59 10.52 12.43
CA ALA A 306 28.31 11.85 12.97
C ALA A 306 28.17 11.85 14.51
N LEU A 307 27.79 10.70 15.08
CA LEU A 307 27.68 10.49 16.52
C LEU A 307 28.98 9.94 17.17
N ASP A 308 30.10 9.88 16.44
CA ASP A 308 31.38 9.26 16.85
C ASP A 308 31.25 7.81 17.35
N MET A 309 30.27 7.06 16.84
CA MET A 309 30.01 5.66 17.22
C MET A 309 30.67 4.67 16.26
N ALA A 310 31.12 5.13 15.09
CA ALA A 310 31.73 4.35 14.03
C ALA A 310 32.99 5.06 13.48
N PRO A 311 33.94 4.31 12.88
CA PRO A 311 35.09 4.91 12.20
C PRO A 311 34.63 5.82 11.06
N LYS A 312 35.38 6.91 10.81
CA LYS A 312 35.08 7.88 9.74
C LYS A 312 35.05 7.27 8.33
N GLU A 313 35.65 6.10 8.18
CA GLU A 313 35.78 5.37 6.92
C GLU A 313 35.23 3.97 7.12
N TYR A 314 34.35 3.55 6.20
CA TYR A 314 33.64 2.28 6.33
C TYR A 314 33.35 1.63 4.97
N ARG A 315 33.11 0.31 5.02
CA ARG A 315 32.72 -0.52 3.89
C ARG A 315 31.41 -1.25 4.20
N LEU A 316 30.43 -1.11 3.32
CA LEU A 316 29.15 -1.82 3.42
C LEU A 316 29.06 -3.04 2.50
N GLU A 317 30.10 -3.32 1.70
CA GLU A 317 30.11 -4.50 0.85
C GLU A 317 29.89 -5.77 1.69
N GLY A 318 28.95 -6.63 1.24
CA GLY A 318 28.62 -7.87 1.93
C GLY A 318 27.75 -7.71 3.18
N PHE A 319 27.46 -6.48 3.63
CA PHE A 319 26.55 -6.26 4.76
C PHE A 319 25.08 -6.50 4.39
N ILE A 320 24.64 -6.04 3.22
CA ILE A 320 23.28 -6.28 2.74
C ILE A 320 23.29 -7.56 1.91
N PHE A 321 22.47 -8.53 2.28
CA PHE A 321 22.26 -9.74 1.50
C PHE A 321 21.52 -9.42 0.20
N ASP A 322 22.10 -9.85 -0.92
CA ASP A 322 21.55 -9.69 -2.26
C ASP A 322 21.29 -11.09 -2.87
N PRO A 323 20.02 -11.52 -2.97
CA PRO A 323 19.67 -12.85 -3.48
C PRO A 323 20.00 -13.02 -4.98
N ASP A 324 20.00 -11.93 -5.76
CA ASP A 324 20.14 -11.97 -7.22
C ASP A 324 21.61 -11.98 -7.68
N ARG A 325 22.55 -11.78 -6.73
CA ARG A 325 23.99 -11.73 -7.01
C ARG A 325 24.56 -13.03 -7.62
N ASN A 326 23.87 -14.15 -7.46
CA ASN A 326 24.28 -15.47 -7.98
C ASN A 326 23.70 -15.84 -9.36
N ASP A 327 22.67 -15.13 -9.86
CA ASP A 327 22.03 -15.46 -11.15
C ASP A 327 22.97 -15.25 -12.34
N ALA A 328 23.85 -14.26 -12.29
CA ALA A 328 24.81 -14.00 -13.36
C ALA A 328 25.78 -15.18 -13.60
N ARG A 329 26.17 -15.92 -12.56
CA ARG A 329 27.03 -17.12 -12.69
C ARG A 329 26.27 -18.33 -13.21
N LEU A 330 25.00 -18.47 -12.84
CA LEU A 330 24.13 -19.55 -13.33
C LEU A 330 23.80 -19.37 -14.81
N VAL A 331 23.49 -18.14 -15.24
CA VAL A 331 23.31 -17.74 -16.65
C VAL A 331 24.60 -17.96 -17.44
N LEU A 332 25.77 -17.62 -16.87
CA LEU A 332 27.06 -17.87 -17.52
C LEU A 332 27.36 -19.37 -17.66
N ARG A 333 27.10 -20.20 -16.63
CA ARG A 333 27.28 -21.67 -16.71
C ARG A 333 26.33 -22.30 -17.72
N THR A 334 25.07 -21.88 -17.76
CA THR A 334 24.10 -22.38 -18.74
C THR A 334 24.46 -21.93 -20.17
N ALA A 335 24.92 -20.69 -20.36
CA ALA A 335 25.45 -20.22 -21.63
C ALA A 335 26.69 -21.01 -22.09
N LEU A 336 27.61 -21.34 -21.17
CA LEU A 336 28.77 -22.19 -21.44
C LEU A 336 28.37 -23.63 -21.79
N TRP A 337 27.37 -24.19 -21.11
CA TRP A 337 26.82 -25.52 -21.42
C TRP A 337 26.15 -25.57 -22.80
N ILE A 338 25.33 -24.55 -23.13
CA ILE A 338 24.71 -24.41 -24.46
C ILE A 338 25.79 -24.22 -25.53
N GLY A 339 26.79 -23.39 -25.27
CA GLY A 339 27.95 -23.20 -26.15
C GLY A 339 28.72 -24.50 -26.40
N GLY A 340 28.91 -25.33 -25.35
CA GLY A 340 29.52 -26.65 -25.45
C GLY A 340 28.69 -27.63 -26.31
N LEU A 341 27.37 -27.66 -26.13
CA LEU A 341 26.47 -28.49 -26.95
C LEU A 341 26.47 -28.08 -28.43
N VAL A 342 26.51 -26.78 -28.72
CA VAL A 342 26.61 -26.27 -30.10
C VAL A 342 27.95 -26.65 -30.73
N LEU A 343 29.06 -26.62 -29.97
CA LEU A 343 30.37 -27.08 -30.42
C LEU A 343 30.39 -28.58 -30.72
N ILE A 344 29.74 -29.40 -29.89
CA ILE A 344 29.60 -30.85 -30.12
C ILE A 344 28.73 -31.11 -31.36
N ALA A 345 27.60 -30.42 -31.52
CA ALA A 345 26.77 -30.54 -32.72
C ALA A 345 27.53 -30.10 -33.99
N GLY A 346 28.32 -29.03 -33.89
CA GLY A 346 29.18 -28.55 -34.97
C GLY A 346 30.27 -29.56 -35.36
N THR A 347 30.96 -30.16 -34.38
CA THR A 347 31.98 -31.19 -34.64
C THR A 347 31.39 -32.47 -35.21
N VAL A 348 30.21 -32.91 -34.74
CA VAL A 348 29.47 -34.03 -35.35
C VAL A 348 29.06 -33.68 -36.78
N GLY A 349 28.58 -32.46 -37.02
CA GLY A 349 28.26 -31.95 -38.35
C GLY A 349 29.47 -31.98 -39.30
N ILE A 350 30.62 -31.48 -38.86
CA ILE A 350 31.89 -31.52 -39.61
C ILE A 350 32.31 -32.97 -39.86
N PHE A 351 32.22 -33.86 -38.87
CA PHE A 351 32.56 -35.27 -39.04
C PHE A 351 31.65 -35.96 -40.07
N LEU A 352 30.33 -35.68 -40.05
CA LEU A 352 29.40 -36.15 -41.07
C LEU A 352 29.73 -35.57 -42.46
N LEU A 353 30.13 -34.30 -42.53
CA LEU A 353 30.53 -33.64 -43.77
C LEU A 353 31.82 -34.24 -44.34
N VAL A 354 32.83 -34.48 -43.50
CA VAL A 354 34.10 -35.12 -43.89
C VAL A 354 33.88 -36.56 -44.33
N THR A 355 33.06 -37.34 -43.61
CA THR A 355 32.75 -38.72 -44.01
C THR A 355 31.93 -38.78 -45.30
N PHE A 356 30.99 -37.84 -45.51
CA PHE A 356 30.29 -37.67 -46.77
C PHE A 356 31.25 -37.29 -47.90
N ASN A 357 32.14 -36.33 -47.68
CA ASN A 357 33.13 -35.89 -48.67
C ASN A 357 34.10 -37.02 -49.04
N ASN A 358 34.55 -37.81 -48.06
CA ASN A 358 35.41 -38.97 -48.32
C ASN A 358 34.66 -40.06 -49.12
N ARG A 359 33.37 -40.29 -48.84
CA ARG A 359 32.55 -41.19 -49.67
C ARG A 359 32.35 -40.67 -51.09
N LEU A 360 32.17 -39.35 -51.25
CA LEU A 360 32.05 -38.71 -52.55
C LEU A 360 33.38 -38.82 -53.32
N LYS A 361 34.51 -38.54 -52.66
CA LYS A 361 35.86 -38.67 -53.20
C LYS A 361 36.13 -40.09 -53.70
N ASN A 362 35.76 -41.12 -52.94
CA ASN A 362 35.92 -42.50 -53.37
C ASN A 362 35.04 -42.86 -54.59
N ARG A 363 33.84 -42.26 -54.71
CA ARG A 363 33.00 -42.43 -55.92
C ARG A 363 33.58 -41.70 -57.13
N VAL A 364 34.12 -40.50 -56.92
CA VAL A 364 34.81 -39.72 -57.96
C VAL A 364 36.06 -40.48 -58.42
N GLU A 365 36.85 -41.02 -57.50
CA GLU A 365 38.04 -41.83 -57.80
C GLU A 365 37.69 -43.05 -58.67
N LEU A 366 36.61 -43.76 -58.36
CA LEU A 366 36.11 -44.88 -59.16
C LEU A 366 35.68 -44.43 -60.58
N HIS A 367 35.02 -43.27 -60.70
CA HIS A 367 34.60 -42.70 -61.99
C HIS A 367 35.80 -42.20 -62.82
N THR A 368 36.80 -41.60 -62.17
CA THR A 368 38.06 -41.21 -62.81
C THR A 368 38.89 -42.42 -63.24
N HIS A 369 38.77 -43.57 -62.58
CA HIS A 369 39.45 -44.80 -63.01
C HIS A 369 38.83 -45.35 -64.31
N GLN A 370 37.49 -45.28 -64.46
CA GLN A 370 36.79 -45.61 -65.70
C GLN A 370 37.13 -44.64 -66.85
N LEU A 371 37.32 -43.35 -66.54
CA LEU A 371 37.82 -42.33 -67.49
C LEU A 371 39.31 -42.52 -67.86
N ARG A 372 40.11 -43.10 -66.97
CA ARG A 372 41.54 -43.40 -67.23
C ARG A 372 41.71 -44.55 -68.21
N GLU A 373 40.88 -45.59 -68.13
CA GLU A 373 40.88 -46.68 -69.12
C GLU A 373 40.47 -46.18 -70.52
N ALA A 374 39.54 -45.21 -70.59
CA ALA A 374 39.17 -44.56 -71.85
C ALA A 374 40.28 -43.64 -72.41
N ASN A 375 41.08 -43.01 -71.53
CA ASN A 375 42.23 -42.17 -71.92
C ASN A 375 43.51 -42.97 -72.23
N GLN A 376 43.56 -44.26 -71.90
CA GLN A 376 44.73 -45.10 -72.14
C GLN A 376 44.92 -45.43 -73.63
N ALA A 377 43.86 -45.32 -74.44
CA ALA A 377 43.93 -45.31 -75.91
C ALA A 377 44.51 -44.00 -76.49
N LEU A 378 44.58 -42.92 -75.69
CA LEU A 378 45.15 -41.62 -76.07
C LEU A 378 46.66 -41.52 -75.75
N TYR A 379 47.18 -42.44 -74.93
CA TYR A 379 48.51 -42.34 -74.29
C TYR A 379 49.65 -42.92 -75.14
N GLU A 380 49.36 -43.64 -76.22
CA GLU A 380 50.37 -44.05 -77.21
C GLU A 380 51.03 -42.85 -77.91
N GLN A 381 50.45 -41.65 -77.81
CA GLN A 381 51.01 -40.39 -78.32
C GLN A 381 52.05 -39.71 -77.41
N THR A 382 52.23 -40.14 -76.15
CA THR A 382 53.05 -39.41 -75.15
C THR A 382 54.40 -40.06 -74.83
N GLN A 383 54.82 -41.06 -75.60
CA GLN A 383 56.11 -41.75 -75.45
C GLN A 383 57.36 -40.86 -75.64
N THR A 384 57.21 -39.62 -76.09
CA THR A 384 58.34 -38.72 -76.37
C THR A 384 58.81 -37.90 -75.15
N LEU A 385 58.15 -38.00 -74.00
CA LEU A 385 58.44 -37.17 -72.81
C LEU A 385 59.28 -37.88 -71.73
N MET A 386 59.48 -39.20 -71.83
CA MET A 386 60.19 -40.01 -70.83
C MET A 386 61.72 -39.85 -70.82
N GLU A 387 62.32 -39.18 -71.79
CA GLU A 387 63.78 -38.98 -71.82
C GLU A 387 64.27 -37.92 -70.82
N LYS A 388 63.38 -37.11 -70.21
CA LYS A 388 63.77 -36.02 -69.29
C LYS A 388 63.86 -36.43 -67.81
N GLU A 389 63.45 -37.64 -67.44
CA GLU A 389 63.31 -38.04 -66.03
C GLU A 389 64.58 -38.69 -65.43
N GLN A 390 65.54 -39.11 -66.26
CA GLN A 390 66.75 -39.80 -65.79
C GLN A 390 67.80 -38.90 -65.11
N ALA A 391 67.66 -37.57 -65.17
CA ALA A 391 68.61 -36.64 -64.54
C ALA A 391 68.34 -36.38 -63.04
N LEU A 392 67.13 -36.66 -62.54
CA LEU A 392 66.71 -36.28 -61.18
C LEU A 392 67.18 -37.27 -60.09
N TYR A 393 67.52 -38.50 -60.46
CA TYR A 393 67.75 -39.61 -59.51
C TYR A 393 69.09 -39.53 -58.76
N LYS A 394 70.08 -38.80 -59.29
CA LYS A 394 71.44 -38.74 -58.71
C LYS A 394 71.63 -37.63 -57.66
N LEU A 395 70.70 -36.69 -57.54
CA LEU A 395 70.80 -35.57 -56.59
C LEU A 395 70.23 -35.90 -55.19
N ASN A 396 69.32 -36.88 -55.11
CA ASN A 396 68.58 -37.18 -53.88
C ASN A 396 69.40 -37.88 -52.79
N HIS A 397 70.37 -38.72 -53.17
CA HIS A 397 71.02 -39.62 -52.23
C HIS A 397 72.04 -38.94 -51.29
N ALA A 398 72.53 -37.74 -51.65
CA ALA A 398 73.45 -36.95 -50.84
C ALA A 398 72.73 -35.96 -49.90
N LEU A 399 71.42 -35.75 -50.11
CA LEU A 399 70.61 -34.83 -49.31
C LEU A 399 70.08 -35.51 -48.03
N GLU A 400 69.75 -36.80 -48.10
CA GLU A 400 69.10 -37.57 -47.03
C GLU A 400 69.93 -37.66 -45.75
N ALA A 401 71.25 -37.84 -45.84
CA ALA A 401 72.13 -37.91 -44.66
C ALA A 401 72.30 -36.57 -43.93
N ARG A 402 72.06 -35.44 -44.60
CA ARG A 402 72.13 -34.09 -44.01
C ARG A 402 70.78 -33.60 -43.46
N VAL A 403 69.70 -34.25 -43.91
CA VAL A 403 68.34 -33.98 -43.46
C VAL A 403 68.11 -34.61 -42.08
N GLU A 404 68.56 -35.83 -41.82
CA GLU A 404 68.29 -36.55 -40.57
C GLU A 404 68.84 -35.81 -39.32
N GLU A 405 70.09 -35.33 -39.37
CA GLU A 405 70.72 -34.56 -38.27
C GLU A 405 70.09 -33.18 -38.04
N ARG A 406 69.62 -32.50 -39.10
CA ARG A 406 68.87 -31.24 -38.96
C ARG A 406 67.42 -31.45 -38.53
N THR A 407 66.83 -32.63 -38.76
CA THR A 407 65.40 -32.88 -38.50
C THR A 407 65.12 -33.00 -37.01
N GLU A 408 66.03 -33.57 -36.21
CA GLU A 408 65.89 -33.65 -34.75
C GLU A 408 66.07 -32.28 -34.07
N ALA A 409 67.10 -31.51 -34.47
CA ALA A 409 67.30 -30.15 -33.95
C ALA A 409 66.17 -29.18 -34.33
N LEU A 410 65.59 -29.33 -35.53
CA LEU A 410 64.45 -28.53 -35.98
C LEU A 410 63.13 -28.96 -35.33
N ALA A 411 62.97 -30.24 -34.95
CA ALA A 411 61.79 -30.72 -34.24
C ALA A 411 61.71 -30.17 -32.82
N GLN A 412 62.83 -30.12 -32.08
CA GLN A 412 62.90 -29.50 -30.76
C GLN A 412 62.63 -27.99 -30.81
N ALA A 413 63.30 -27.27 -31.71
CA ALA A 413 63.09 -25.83 -31.88
C ALA A 413 61.65 -25.50 -32.30
N ASN A 414 61.02 -26.29 -33.17
CA ASN A 414 59.62 -26.09 -33.57
C ASN A 414 58.62 -26.36 -32.44
N GLN A 415 58.96 -27.23 -31.48
CA GLN A 415 58.09 -27.52 -30.35
C GLN A 415 58.15 -26.40 -29.31
N GLU A 416 59.33 -25.83 -29.06
CA GLU A 416 59.51 -24.63 -28.24
C GLU A 416 58.86 -23.40 -28.88
N LEU A 417 59.06 -23.18 -30.18
CA LEU A 417 58.47 -22.05 -30.89
C LEU A 417 56.94 -22.13 -30.95
N LYS A 418 56.36 -23.35 -31.03
CA LYS A 418 54.90 -23.54 -30.98
C LYS A 418 54.31 -23.18 -29.62
N LEU A 419 55.01 -23.51 -28.53
CA LEU A 419 54.58 -23.13 -27.18
C LEU A 419 54.68 -21.61 -26.98
N GLU A 420 55.75 -20.99 -27.47
CA GLU A 420 55.94 -19.53 -27.39
C GLU A 420 54.91 -18.77 -28.23
N ILE A 421 54.60 -19.26 -29.45
CA ILE A 421 53.55 -18.70 -30.31
C ILE A 421 52.17 -18.86 -29.64
N ALA A 422 51.87 -20.03 -29.08
CA ALA A 422 50.59 -20.25 -28.39
C ALA A 422 50.43 -19.33 -27.16
N GLU A 423 51.48 -19.14 -26.35
CA GLU A 423 51.47 -18.19 -25.23
C GLU A 423 51.33 -16.74 -25.70
N ARG A 424 51.96 -16.38 -26.83
CA ARG A 424 51.85 -15.05 -27.41
C ARG A 424 50.46 -14.79 -27.97
N GLU A 425 49.88 -15.75 -28.69
CA GLU A 425 48.51 -15.68 -29.19
C GLU A 425 47.49 -15.59 -28.05
N GLN A 426 47.70 -16.33 -26.96
CA GLN A 426 46.84 -16.25 -25.77
C GLN A 426 46.96 -14.90 -25.06
N ARG A 427 48.17 -14.33 -24.96
CA ARG A 427 48.38 -12.96 -24.44
C ARG A 427 47.73 -11.90 -25.32
N GLU A 428 47.90 -11.97 -26.64
CA GLU A 428 47.29 -11.05 -27.59
C GLU A 428 45.76 -11.16 -27.57
N LEU A 429 45.21 -12.37 -27.48
CA LEU A 429 43.77 -12.58 -27.34
C LEU A 429 43.24 -12.01 -26.03
N SER A 430 43.94 -12.24 -24.90
CA SER A 430 43.55 -11.71 -23.60
C SER A 430 43.54 -10.17 -23.58
N LEU A 431 44.58 -9.52 -24.12
CA LEU A 431 44.64 -8.07 -24.28
C LEU A 431 43.52 -7.54 -25.17
N ARG A 432 43.23 -8.24 -26.28
CA ARG A 432 42.14 -7.86 -27.19
C ARG A 432 40.76 -7.99 -26.53
N LEU A 433 40.54 -9.03 -25.72
CA LEU A 433 39.30 -9.23 -24.96
C LEU A 433 39.13 -8.16 -23.88
N LEU A 434 40.17 -7.86 -23.10
CA LEU A 434 40.16 -6.80 -22.08
C LEU A 434 39.90 -5.42 -22.71
N SER A 435 40.61 -5.09 -23.79
CA SER A 435 40.40 -3.84 -24.52
C SER A 435 38.98 -3.73 -25.07
N LYS A 436 38.44 -4.82 -25.64
CA LYS A 436 37.08 -4.83 -26.17
C LYS A 436 36.02 -4.76 -25.05
N ALA A 437 36.27 -5.38 -23.90
CA ALA A 437 35.40 -5.29 -22.72
C ALA A 437 35.32 -3.85 -22.19
N VAL A 438 36.46 -3.16 -22.08
CA VAL A 438 36.54 -1.75 -21.67
C VAL A 438 35.87 -0.82 -22.69
N GLU A 439 36.08 -1.04 -23.99
CA GLU A 439 35.41 -0.28 -25.07
C GLU A 439 33.89 -0.51 -25.12
N SER A 440 33.42 -1.71 -24.74
CA SER A 440 32.00 -2.04 -24.68
C SER A 440 31.31 -1.66 -23.37
N SER A 441 32.05 -1.17 -22.38
CA SER A 441 31.49 -0.72 -21.11
C SER A 441 30.57 0.49 -21.32
N ARG A 442 29.49 0.56 -20.54
CA ARG A 442 28.59 1.73 -20.52
C ARG A 442 29.15 2.86 -19.65
N SER A 443 30.08 2.55 -18.75
CA SER A 443 30.81 3.56 -17.96
C SER A 443 31.92 4.17 -18.80
N GLY A 444 32.06 5.49 -18.74
CA GLY A 444 33.21 6.19 -19.32
C GLY A 444 34.48 5.78 -18.60
N VAL A 445 35.54 5.49 -19.34
CA VAL A 445 36.87 5.14 -18.82
C VAL A 445 37.90 6.04 -19.44
N ILE A 446 38.73 6.66 -18.61
CA ILE A 446 39.89 7.47 -18.97
C ILE A 446 41.10 6.86 -18.29
N ILE A 447 42.22 6.76 -19.00
CA ILE A 447 43.52 6.43 -18.39
C ILE A 447 44.45 7.61 -18.65
N THR A 448 45.13 8.07 -17.60
CA THR A 448 46.14 9.12 -17.67
C THR A 448 47.50 8.60 -17.22
N ASN A 449 48.59 9.25 -17.61
CA ASN A 449 49.90 9.02 -17.01
C ASN A 449 50.02 9.70 -15.63
N ALA A 450 51.17 9.55 -14.96
CA ALA A 450 51.44 10.14 -13.65
C ALA A 450 51.30 11.68 -13.60
N ASP A 451 51.45 12.37 -14.73
CA ASP A 451 51.33 13.82 -14.86
C ASP A 451 49.91 14.26 -15.30
N GLY A 452 48.92 13.36 -15.29
CA GLY A 452 47.53 13.66 -15.64
C GLY A 452 47.26 13.80 -17.15
N ILE A 453 48.20 13.41 -18.02
CA ILE A 453 48.02 13.42 -19.48
C ILE A 453 47.24 12.18 -19.91
N ILE A 454 46.17 12.37 -20.67
CA ILE A 454 45.27 11.32 -21.13
C ILE A 454 45.97 10.44 -22.18
N VAL A 455 46.13 9.15 -21.85
CA VAL A 455 46.71 8.12 -22.72
C VAL A 455 45.65 7.21 -23.33
N TYR A 456 44.43 7.17 -22.77
CA TYR A 456 43.34 6.36 -23.29
C TYR A 456 41.98 6.89 -22.86
N VAL A 457 40.98 6.79 -23.75
CA VAL A 457 39.56 7.03 -23.48
C VAL A 457 38.71 6.02 -24.23
N ASN A 458 37.68 5.48 -23.59
CA ASN A 458 36.72 4.58 -24.24
C ASN A 458 35.57 5.36 -24.90
N ASN A 459 34.80 4.70 -25.77
CA ASN A 459 33.69 5.33 -26.48
C ASN A 459 32.55 5.82 -25.57
N ALA A 460 32.30 5.17 -24.43
CA ALA A 460 31.27 5.62 -23.49
C ALA A 460 31.59 6.99 -22.89
N PHE A 461 32.86 7.27 -22.59
CA PHE A 461 33.28 8.60 -22.11
C PHE A 461 33.05 9.68 -23.17
N LEU A 462 33.42 9.38 -24.43
CA LEU A 462 33.22 10.29 -25.55
C LEU A 462 31.74 10.56 -25.81
N ALA A 463 30.89 9.53 -25.72
CA ALA A 463 29.44 9.67 -25.88
C ALA A 463 28.81 10.51 -24.75
N MET A 464 29.25 10.29 -23.50
CA MET A 464 28.74 10.98 -22.31
C MET A 464 29.12 12.47 -22.28
N THR A 465 30.34 12.81 -22.70
CA THR A 465 30.87 14.18 -22.64
C THR A 465 30.79 14.91 -23.97
N GLY A 466 30.53 14.18 -25.07
CA GLY A 466 30.49 14.71 -26.43
C GLY A 466 31.83 15.21 -26.96
N TYR A 467 32.96 14.86 -26.34
CA TYR A 467 34.30 15.13 -26.88
C TYR A 467 34.64 14.16 -28.01
N ASP A 468 35.40 14.63 -29.00
CA ASP A 468 36.03 13.76 -29.99
C ASP A 468 37.36 13.20 -29.46
N ARG A 469 37.68 11.96 -29.81
CA ARG A 469 38.92 11.28 -29.38
C ARG A 469 40.19 12.11 -29.64
N MET A 470 40.25 12.83 -30.77
CA MET A 470 41.39 13.68 -31.14
C MET A 470 41.50 14.95 -30.28
N GLN A 471 40.41 15.37 -29.63
CA GLN A 471 40.38 16.55 -28.76
C GLN A 471 40.87 16.23 -27.35
N VAL A 472 40.77 14.97 -26.93
CA VAL A 472 41.11 14.50 -25.57
C VAL A 472 42.45 13.79 -25.48
N PHE A 473 42.86 13.05 -26.52
CA PHE A 473 44.09 12.28 -26.49
C PHE A 473 45.33 13.19 -26.38
N ASP A 474 46.30 12.81 -25.53
CA ASP A 474 47.54 13.56 -25.28
C ASP A 474 47.31 15.00 -24.74
N LYS A 475 46.16 15.22 -24.08
CA LYS A 475 45.84 16.44 -23.33
C LYS A 475 45.81 16.16 -21.84
N HIS A 476 46.09 17.19 -21.04
CA HIS A 476 45.97 17.11 -19.59
C HIS A 476 44.50 17.00 -19.18
N ILE A 477 44.15 16.14 -18.21
CA ILE A 477 42.75 15.88 -17.81
C ILE A 477 41.99 17.14 -17.37
N SER A 478 42.68 18.15 -16.84
CA SER A 478 42.09 19.45 -16.49
C SER A 478 41.64 20.27 -17.70
N SER A 479 42.10 19.96 -18.92
CA SER A 479 41.58 20.63 -20.13
C SER A 479 40.12 20.28 -20.42
N LEU A 480 39.54 19.34 -19.67
CA LEU A 480 38.15 18.91 -19.79
C LEU A 480 37.20 19.67 -18.86
N GLU A 481 37.70 20.62 -18.06
CA GLU A 481 36.92 21.42 -17.10
C GLU A 481 35.71 22.13 -17.72
N GLU A 482 35.71 22.41 -19.04
CA GLU A 482 34.56 22.99 -19.75
C GLU A 482 33.32 22.09 -19.72
N ARG A 483 33.51 20.76 -19.69
CA ARG A 483 32.40 19.79 -19.71
C ARG A 483 32.40 18.82 -18.54
N VAL A 484 33.54 18.59 -17.89
CA VAL A 484 33.68 17.72 -16.72
C VAL A 484 34.76 18.28 -15.81
N CYS A 485 34.40 18.68 -14.59
CA CYS A 485 35.36 19.21 -13.62
C CYS A 485 35.99 18.09 -12.79
N PHE A 486 37.08 17.51 -13.29
CA PHE A 486 37.84 16.51 -12.54
C PHE A 486 38.66 17.14 -11.40
N PRO A 487 38.84 16.45 -10.26
CA PRO A 487 39.77 16.88 -9.23
C PRO A 487 41.22 16.84 -9.75
N ARG A 488 42.08 17.70 -9.19
CA ARG A 488 43.50 17.79 -9.58
C ARG A 488 44.28 16.55 -9.12
N LEU A 489 44.54 15.63 -10.05
CA LEU A 489 45.13 14.32 -9.78
C LEU A 489 46.53 14.39 -9.14
N ASP A 490 47.32 15.40 -9.50
CA ASP A 490 48.68 15.68 -9.00
C ASP A 490 48.70 16.19 -7.55
N GLN A 491 47.57 16.71 -7.06
CA GLN A 491 47.41 17.26 -5.71
C GLN A 491 46.73 16.27 -4.75
N ILE A 492 46.26 15.14 -5.27
CA ILE A 492 45.58 14.13 -4.48
C ILE A 492 46.63 13.24 -3.79
N ASN A 493 46.65 13.27 -2.46
CA ASN A 493 47.47 12.35 -1.66
C ASN A 493 46.74 11.01 -1.45
N PHE A 494 46.87 10.10 -2.42
CA PHE A 494 46.24 8.76 -2.37
C PHE A 494 46.72 7.87 -1.19
N ARG A 495 47.73 8.30 -0.41
CA ARG A 495 48.22 7.56 0.78
C ARG A 495 47.45 7.86 2.06
N GLU A 496 46.76 8.99 2.12
CA GLU A 496 45.92 9.38 3.27
C GLU A 496 44.47 8.91 3.10
N LEU A 497 44.16 8.27 1.97
CA LEU A 497 42.85 7.68 1.72
C LEU A 497 42.83 6.21 2.20
N PRO A 498 41.71 5.76 2.81
CA PRO A 498 41.52 4.38 3.31
C PRO A 498 41.63 3.33 2.20
N GLU A 499 41.31 3.76 0.99
CA GLU A 499 41.46 3.02 -0.25
C GLU A 499 42.12 3.95 -1.28
N PRO A 500 42.92 3.41 -2.22
CA PRO A 500 43.45 4.17 -3.34
C PRO A 500 42.35 4.48 -4.37
N MET A 501 41.16 4.89 -3.92
CA MET A 501 40.01 5.22 -4.75
C MET A 501 39.36 6.49 -4.23
N ILE A 502 39.25 7.50 -5.09
CA ILE A 502 38.35 8.64 -4.84
C ILE A 502 37.04 8.37 -5.55
N ARG A 503 35.92 8.43 -4.82
CA ARG A 503 34.59 8.48 -5.41
C ARG A 503 33.98 9.85 -5.16
N ASP A 504 33.55 10.52 -6.21
CA ASP A 504 32.94 11.85 -6.13
C ASP A 504 31.76 11.96 -7.11
N GLU A 505 30.84 12.87 -6.84
CA GLU A 505 29.70 13.18 -7.70
C GLU A 505 29.88 14.56 -8.33
N LEU A 506 29.87 14.62 -9.67
CA LEU A 506 30.09 15.85 -10.40
C LEU A 506 29.05 16.06 -11.50
N HIS A 507 29.00 17.29 -12.00
CA HIS A 507 28.23 17.60 -13.20
C HIS A 507 29.08 17.37 -14.45
N CYS A 508 28.51 16.65 -15.41
CA CYS A 508 29.04 16.56 -16.75
C CYS A 508 28.06 17.14 -17.78
N TYR A 509 28.61 17.69 -18.86
CA TYR A 509 27.85 18.29 -19.95
C TYR A 509 28.08 17.52 -21.25
N ASP A 510 26.99 17.17 -21.93
CA ASP A 510 27.07 16.55 -23.25
C ASP A 510 27.37 17.58 -24.37
N ALA A 511 27.47 17.13 -25.62
CA ALA A 511 27.70 18.01 -26.79
C ALA A 511 26.61 19.09 -26.97
N SER A 512 25.41 18.87 -26.42
CA SER A 512 24.27 19.80 -26.48
C SER A 512 24.16 20.69 -25.22
N ARG A 513 25.13 20.61 -24.30
CA ARG A 513 25.13 21.28 -22.98
C ARG A 513 24.02 20.83 -22.02
N ASN A 514 23.44 19.64 -22.22
CA ASN A 514 22.57 19.11 -21.17
C ASN A 514 23.43 18.65 -20.00
N GLN A 515 22.97 18.99 -18.80
CA GLN A 515 23.65 18.64 -17.56
C GLN A 515 23.23 17.24 -17.12
N HIS A 516 24.22 16.42 -16.82
CA HIS A 516 24.07 15.08 -16.27
C HIS A 516 24.82 14.99 -14.95
N TRP A 517 24.34 14.14 -14.05
CA TRP A 517 25.07 13.76 -12.85
C TRP A 517 25.97 12.58 -13.18
N ALA A 518 27.26 12.71 -12.96
CA ALA A 518 28.20 11.62 -13.09
C ALA A 518 28.89 11.31 -11.76
N GLN A 519 28.90 10.03 -11.41
CA GLN A 519 29.75 9.51 -10.36
C GLN A 519 31.10 9.15 -10.97
N ILE A 520 32.17 9.73 -10.45
CA ILE A 520 33.53 9.39 -10.84
C ILE A 520 34.18 8.48 -9.81
N SER A 521 35.06 7.58 -10.28
CA SER A 521 35.97 6.84 -9.41
C SER A 521 37.38 6.86 -9.99
N ILE A 522 38.38 7.22 -9.17
CA ILE A 522 39.77 7.43 -9.61
C ILE A 522 40.68 6.44 -8.90
N PHE A 523 41.45 5.65 -9.67
CA PHE A 523 42.36 4.62 -9.17
C PHE A 523 43.80 4.88 -9.65
N PRO A 524 44.81 4.97 -8.77
CA PRO A 524 46.21 5.04 -9.15
C PRO A 524 46.77 3.64 -9.47
N ILE A 525 47.60 3.56 -10.50
CA ILE A 525 48.38 2.38 -10.89
C ILE A 525 49.85 2.64 -10.57
N TYR A 526 50.44 1.81 -9.73
CA TYR A 526 51.83 1.91 -9.29
C TYR A 526 52.81 1.13 -10.20
N GLU A 527 54.05 1.60 -10.29
CA GLU A 527 55.14 0.93 -11.02
C GLU A 527 55.66 -0.29 -10.22
N GLN A 528 55.59 -1.50 -10.79
CA GLN A 528 56.17 -2.69 -10.15
C GLN A 528 57.71 -2.66 -10.26
N ALA A 529 58.40 -2.61 -9.11
CA ALA A 529 59.83 -2.85 -9.08
C ALA A 529 60.12 -4.32 -9.44
N ALA A 530 60.97 -4.55 -10.45
CA ALA A 530 61.45 -5.86 -10.81
C ALA A 530 61.99 -6.58 -9.55
N ARG A 531 61.39 -7.73 -9.20
CA ARG A 531 61.86 -8.60 -8.13
C ARG A 531 63.24 -9.16 -8.49
N ASN A 532 64.30 -8.41 -8.20
CA ASN A 532 65.62 -9.00 -7.99
C ASN A 532 65.70 -9.49 -6.54
N TYR A 533 66.05 -10.77 -6.40
CA TYR A 533 66.16 -11.48 -5.13
C TYR A 533 67.07 -10.74 -4.14
N GLY A 534 66.55 -10.52 -2.93
CA GLY A 534 67.34 -10.21 -1.73
C GLY A 534 67.33 -8.74 -1.33
N VAL A 535 66.94 -8.51 -0.08
CA VAL A 535 66.92 -7.25 0.70
C VAL A 535 65.59 -6.49 0.68
N PHE A 536 64.84 -6.71 1.76
CA PHE A 536 63.65 -5.97 2.16
C PHE A 536 64.01 -4.49 2.45
N ARG A 537 63.64 -3.60 1.54
CA ARG A 537 63.24 -2.21 1.84
C ARG A 537 62.12 -1.84 0.87
N PRO A 538 60.91 -1.46 1.33
CA PRO A 538 59.93 -0.87 0.43
C PRO A 538 60.42 0.54 0.06
N ALA A 539 60.96 0.69 -1.14
CA ALA A 539 61.09 2.00 -1.77
C ALA A 539 59.69 2.47 -2.20
N PRO A 540 59.43 3.79 -2.28
CA PRO A 540 58.11 4.31 -2.66
C PRO A 540 57.75 3.84 -4.07
N GLU A 541 56.69 3.05 -4.20
CA GLU A 541 56.11 2.74 -5.51
C GLU A 541 55.59 4.05 -6.13
N LYS A 542 56.22 4.50 -7.21
CA LYS A 542 55.83 5.70 -7.94
C LYS A 542 54.55 5.40 -8.72
N VAL A 543 53.57 6.32 -8.70
CA VAL A 543 52.39 6.18 -9.57
C VAL A 543 52.84 6.29 -11.02
N SER A 544 52.40 5.35 -11.85
CA SER A 544 52.65 5.32 -13.29
C SER A 544 51.48 5.91 -14.08
N HIS A 545 50.25 5.61 -13.68
CA HIS A 545 49.01 5.99 -14.39
C HIS A 545 47.85 6.17 -13.42
N TYR A 546 46.79 6.87 -13.84
CA TYR A 546 45.50 6.88 -13.14
C TYR A 546 44.40 6.36 -14.07
N VAL A 547 43.51 5.52 -13.55
CA VAL A 547 42.27 5.09 -14.21
C VAL A 547 41.11 5.85 -13.60
N VAL A 548 40.37 6.59 -14.42
CA VAL A 548 39.16 7.30 -14.01
C VAL A 548 37.97 6.62 -14.67
N THR A 549 37.02 6.14 -13.88
CA THR A 549 35.72 5.69 -14.35
C THR A 549 34.67 6.77 -14.10
N CYS A 550 33.70 6.89 -14.99
CA CYS A 550 32.63 7.88 -14.96
C CYS A 550 31.31 7.18 -15.29
N GLU A 551 30.32 7.28 -14.42
CA GLU A 551 29.01 6.63 -14.57
C GLU A 551 27.89 7.67 -14.45
N ASP A 552 26.97 7.68 -15.42
CA ASP A 552 25.81 8.58 -15.41
C ASP A 552 24.75 8.08 -14.41
N ILE A 553 24.52 8.86 -13.35
CA ILE A 553 23.57 8.58 -12.27
C ILE A 553 22.32 9.49 -12.33
N THR A 554 22.11 10.21 -13.44
CA THR A 554 21.03 11.19 -13.59
C THR A 554 19.65 10.58 -13.39
N LEU A 555 19.41 9.40 -13.96
CA LEU A 555 18.13 8.68 -13.82
C LEU A 555 17.90 8.21 -12.38
N LEU A 556 18.96 7.78 -11.70
CA LEU A 556 18.90 7.34 -10.30
C LEU A 556 18.53 8.51 -9.37
N LYS A 557 19.10 9.70 -9.59
CA LYS A 557 18.77 10.92 -8.84
C LYS A 557 17.32 11.36 -9.09
N LYS A 558 16.89 11.42 -10.37
CA LYS A 558 15.51 11.76 -10.74
C LYS A 558 14.50 10.81 -10.11
N SER A 559 14.76 9.50 -10.19
CA SER A 559 13.88 8.48 -9.60
C SER A 559 13.79 8.60 -8.08
N LYS A 560 14.90 8.93 -7.39
CA LYS A 560 14.89 9.18 -5.95
C LYS A 560 14.03 10.40 -5.59
N ASP A 561 14.22 11.51 -6.29
CA ASP A 561 13.49 12.76 -6.04
C ASP A 561 11.98 12.59 -6.34
N GLU A 562 11.64 11.85 -7.40
CA GLU A 562 10.26 11.48 -7.73
C GLU A 562 9.64 10.59 -6.65
N MET A 563 10.39 9.64 -6.10
CA MET A 563 9.91 8.75 -5.04
C MET A 563 9.66 9.50 -3.73
N GLU A 564 10.52 10.46 -3.37
CA GLU A 564 10.30 11.36 -2.23
C GLU A 564 9.07 12.26 -2.45
N GLN A 565 8.86 12.77 -3.67
CA GLN A 565 7.65 13.53 -3.99
C GLN A 565 6.38 12.70 -3.89
N LEU A 566 6.39 11.44 -4.36
CA LEU A 566 5.24 10.54 -4.30
C LEU A 566 4.88 10.11 -2.86
N ALA A 567 5.85 10.11 -1.93
CA ALA A 567 5.60 9.77 -0.54
C ALA A 567 4.93 10.92 0.23
N PHE A 568 5.35 12.16 -0.02
CA PHE A 568 4.96 13.33 0.78
C PHE A 568 3.91 14.23 0.14
N TYR A 569 3.63 14.08 -1.16
CA TYR A 569 2.66 14.90 -1.87
C TYR A 569 1.65 14.04 -2.66
N ASP A 570 0.41 14.52 -2.72
CA ASP A 570 -0.64 13.95 -3.56
C ASP A 570 -0.35 14.24 -5.03
N HIS A 571 -0.20 13.19 -5.84
CA HIS A 571 0.21 13.32 -7.25
C HIS A 571 -0.80 14.09 -8.10
N LEU A 572 -2.10 14.03 -7.77
CA LEU A 572 -3.14 14.71 -8.55
C LEU A 572 -3.20 16.21 -8.28
N THR A 573 -3.16 16.60 -7.00
CA THR A 573 -3.39 18.00 -6.57
C THR A 573 -2.11 18.76 -6.24
N GLY A 574 -0.99 18.07 -6.04
CA GLY A 574 0.27 18.65 -5.56
C GLY A 574 0.19 19.18 -4.13
N LEU A 575 -0.85 18.83 -3.38
CA LEU A 575 -0.98 19.11 -1.96
C LEU A 575 -0.19 18.09 -1.14
N GLU A 576 -0.07 18.33 0.16
CA GLU A 576 0.59 17.38 1.05
C GLU A 576 -0.21 16.09 1.17
N SER A 577 0.50 14.95 1.24
CA SER A 577 -0.09 13.64 1.42
C SER A 577 -0.55 13.45 2.87
N ARG A 578 -1.38 12.43 3.09
CA ARG A 578 -1.83 12.02 4.43
C ARG A 578 -0.68 11.83 5.43
N LEU A 579 0.47 11.31 4.96
CA LEU A 579 1.64 11.08 5.80
C LEU A 579 2.25 12.41 6.26
N LEU A 580 2.55 13.32 5.32
CA LEU A 580 3.15 14.62 5.64
C LEU A 580 2.21 15.46 6.51
N PHE A 581 0.91 15.42 6.22
CA PHE A 581 -0.11 16.07 7.04
C PHE A 581 -0.07 15.63 8.51
N LYS A 582 -0.04 14.32 8.79
CA LYS A 582 -0.01 13.81 10.17
C LYS A 582 1.21 14.32 10.91
N LEU A 583 2.39 14.24 10.28
CA LEU A 583 3.64 14.74 10.85
C LEU A 583 3.56 16.25 11.13
N ARG A 584 2.95 17.04 10.24
CA ARG A 584 2.78 18.47 10.46
C ARG A 584 1.77 18.79 11.55
N LEU A 585 0.68 18.04 11.64
CA LEU A 585 -0.34 18.24 12.68
C LEU A 585 0.20 17.91 14.06
N GLU A 586 0.88 16.78 14.23
CA GLU A 586 1.56 16.41 15.49
C GLU A 586 2.54 17.51 15.93
N ASN A 587 3.36 18.00 14.99
CA ASN A 587 4.29 19.09 15.25
C ASN A 587 3.58 20.41 15.62
N ALA A 588 2.48 20.74 14.94
CA ALA A 588 1.70 21.95 15.20
C ALA A 588 1.02 21.90 16.58
N ILE A 589 0.44 20.75 16.96
CA ILE A 589 -0.15 20.52 18.28
C ILE A 589 0.91 20.68 19.36
N THR A 590 2.05 19.99 19.21
CA THR A 590 3.16 20.05 20.17
C THR A 590 3.66 21.47 20.38
N ARG A 591 3.82 22.25 19.30
CA ARG A 591 4.21 23.66 19.36
C ARG A 591 3.16 24.53 20.02
N ALA A 592 1.88 24.36 19.68
CA ALA A 592 0.78 25.13 20.26
C ALA A 592 0.67 24.94 21.77
N VAL A 593 0.78 23.70 22.24
CA VAL A 593 0.79 23.37 23.67
C VAL A 593 1.99 24.02 24.38
N ARG A 594 3.19 23.93 23.80
CA ARG A 594 4.42 24.51 24.37
C ARG A 594 4.37 26.05 24.43
N ASP A 595 3.97 26.68 23.34
CA ASP A 595 4.05 28.13 23.15
C ASP A 595 2.79 28.85 23.64
N LYS A 596 1.82 28.10 24.21
CA LYS A 596 0.49 28.56 24.62
C LYS A 596 -0.25 29.28 23.48
N SER A 597 -0.02 28.86 22.25
CA SER A 597 -0.77 29.29 21.08
C SER A 597 -1.89 28.31 20.78
N MET A 598 -2.79 28.69 19.87
CA MET A 598 -3.86 27.81 19.40
C MET A 598 -3.61 27.45 17.94
N ILE A 599 -4.05 26.26 17.56
CA ILE A 599 -4.18 25.85 16.15
C ILE A 599 -5.62 25.47 15.86
N ALA A 600 -6.05 25.60 14.60
CA ALA A 600 -7.29 24.99 14.13
C ALA A 600 -6.99 23.93 13.09
N LEU A 601 -7.66 22.78 13.23
CA LEU A 601 -7.76 21.76 12.20
C LEU A 601 -9.12 21.89 11.52
N MET A 602 -9.12 21.99 10.19
CA MET A 602 -10.32 21.89 9.38
C MET A 602 -10.31 20.58 8.61
N PHE A 603 -11.43 19.87 8.65
CA PHE A 603 -11.73 18.73 7.80
C PHE A 603 -12.79 19.16 6.79
N ILE A 604 -12.52 18.96 5.50
CA ILE A 604 -13.30 19.49 4.39
C ILE A 604 -13.65 18.34 3.46
N ASP A 605 -14.92 18.18 3.17
CA ASP A 605 -15.41 17.18 2.22
C ASP A 605 -16.24 17.86 1.12
N ILE A 606 -16.04 17.42 -0.12
CA ILE A 606 -16.73 17.94 -1.29
C ILE A 606 -18.12 17.30 -1.38
N ASP A 607 -19.16 18.12 -1.28
CA ASP A 607 -20.53 17.64 -1.30
C ASP A 607 -20.88 17.01 -2.67
N HIS A 608 -21.50 15.82 -2.64
CA HIS A 608 -21.95 15.08 -3.83
C HIS A 608 -20.84 14.74 -4.84
N PHE A 609 -19.57 14.65 -4.40
CA PHE A 609 -18.46 14.35 -5.31
C PHE A 609 -18.62 13.00 -6.05
N LYS A 610 -19.17 11.99 -5.39
CA LYS A 610 -19.48 10.70 -6.02
C LYS A 610 -20.45 10.85 -7.21
N GLU A 611 -21.50 11.68 -7.07
CA GLU A 611 -22.45 11.93 -8.15
C GLU A 611 -21.78 12.66 -9.33
N ILE A 612 -20.78 13.51 -9.07
CA ILE A 612 -19.99 14.13 -10.13
C ILE A 612 -19.23 13.06 -10.92
N ASN A 613 -18.55 12.13 -10.23
CA ASN A 613 -17.86 11.02 -10.89
C ASN A 613 -18.81 10.11 -11.67
N ASP A 614 -19.94 9.74 -11.06
CA ASP A 614 -20.90 8.81 -11.65
C ASP A 614 -21.58 9.42 -12.89
N ASN A 615 -21.86 10.72 -12.89
CA ASN A 615 -22.56 11.40 -13.99
C ASN A 615 -21.63 11.94 -15.10
N TYR A 616 -20.39 12.32 -14.76
CA TYR A 616 -19.49 13.04 -15.67
C TYR A 616 -18.12 12.37 -15.86
N GLY A 617 -17.87 11.24 -15.19
CA GLY A 617 -16.63 10.47 -15.27
C GLY A 617 -15.53 10.98 -14.34
N HIS A 618 -14.53 10.13 -14.11
CA HIS A 618 -13.41 10.41 -13.20
C HIS A 618 -12.56 11.61 -13.64
N ASP A 619 -12.39 11.86 -14.94
CA ASP A 619 -11.65 13.03 -15.44
C ASP A 619 -12.29 14.35 -14.99
N ALA A 620 -13.62 14.42 -14.93
CA ALA A 620 -14.33 15.59 -14.41
C ALA A 620 -14.13 15.74 -12.89
N GLY A 621 -14.14 14.63 -12.16
CA GLY A 621 -13.81 14.60 -10.73
C GLY A 621 -12.39 15.11 -10.45
N ASP A 622 -11.41 14.68 -11.25
CA ASP A 622 -10.01 15.10 -11.12
C ASP A 622 -9.83 16.60 -11.32
N GLU A 623 -10.52 17.20 -12.30
CA GLU A 623 -10.50 18.65 -12.52
C GLU A 623 -11.18 19.42 -11.38
N VAL A 624 -12.26 18.88 -10.81
CA VAL A 624 -12.87 19.43 -9.59
C VAL A 624 -11.87 19.40 -8.44
N LEU A 625 -11.21 18.27 -8.19
CA LEU A 625 -10.23 18.12 -7.10
C LEU A 625 -9.04 19.08 -7.23
N LYS A 626 -8.48 19.23 -8.43
CA LYS A 626 -7.41 20.21 -8.71
C LYS A 626 -7.88 21.64 -8.45
N THR A 627 -9.10 21.97 -8.85
CA THR A 627 -9.67 23.31 -8.66
C THR A 627 -9.95 23.58 -7.18
N VAL A 628 -10.46 22.59 -6.44
CA VAL A 628 -10.68 22.66 -4.99
C VAL A 628 -9.35 22.90 -4.27
N ALA A 629 -8.32 22.11 -4.58
CA ALA A 629 -6.98 22.27 -4.02
C ALA A 629 -6.43 23.68 -4.21
N ALA A 630 -6.52 24.20 -5.45
CA ALA A 630 -6.08 25.55 -5.77
C ALA A 630 -6.86 26.63 -4.99
N ARG A 631 -8.19 26.49 -4.89
CA ARG A 631 -9.05 27.44 -4.16
C ARG A 631 -8.79 27.41 -2.66
N ILE A 632 -8.60 26.25 -2.05
CA ILE A 632 -8.25 26.15 -0.62
C ILE A 632 -6.91 26.85 -0.38
N LYS A 633 -5.89 26.56 -1.19
CA LYS A 633 -4.54 27.13 -1.07
C LYS A 633 -4.50 28.65 -1.18
N GLN A 634 -5.43 29.26 -1.93
CA GLN A 634 -5.56 30.72 -2.05
C GLN A 634 -6.12 31.42 -0.79
N ASN A 635 -6.81 30.68 0.08
CA ASN A 635 -7.45 31.24 1.28
C ASN A 635 -6.61 31.10 2.55
N VAL A 636 -5.47 30.42 2.48
CA VAL A 636 -4.60 30.13 3.62
C VAL A 636 -3.24 30.82 3.45
N ARG A 637 -2.50 30.98 4.56
CA ARG A 637 -1.17 31.60 4.56
C ARG A 637 -0.10 30.57 4.18
N LYS A 638 1.10 31.05 3.87
CA LYS A 638 2.26 30.18 3.57
C LYS A 638 2.65 29.25 4.72
N ASN A 639 2.36 29.64 5.97
CA ASN A 639 2.65 28.85 7.16
C ASN A 639 1.52 27.86 7.49
N ASP A 640 0.36 27.99 6.86
CA ASP A 640 -0.75 27.06 7.03
C ASP A 640 -0.52 25.85 6.11
N THR A 641 -1.00 24.69 6.54
CA THR A 641 -0.85 23.44 5.79
C THR A 641 -2.16 23.09 5.10
N VAL A 642 -2.08 22.66 3.84
CA VAL A 642 -3.23 22.09 3.11
C VAL A 642 -2.83 20.72 2.60
N ALA A 643 -3.64 19.72 2.92
CA ALA A 643 -3.41 18.34 2.53
C ALA A 643 -4.67 17.72 1.94
N ARG A 644 -4.46 16.65 1.17
CA ARG A 644 -5.53 15.77 0.69
C ARG A 644 -5.34 14.40 1.33
N ILE A 645 -6.36 13.94 2.05
CA ILE A 645 -6.24 12.73 2.90
C ILE A 645 -6.70 11.49 2.15
N SER A 646 -7.82 11.60 1.43
CA SER A 646 -8.43 10.54 0.63
C SER A 646 -9.42 11.18 -0.34
N GLY A 647 -9.63 10.59 -1.52
CA GLY A 647 -10.79 10.92 -2.38
C GLY A 647 -11.10 12.42 -2.49
N ASP A 648 -12.23 12.82 -1.94
CA ASP A 648 -12.82 14.16 -1.83
C ASP A 648 -12.53 14.90 -0.51
N GLU A 649 -11.70 14.34 0.36
CA GLU A 649 -11.39 14.84 1.69
C GLU A 649 -10.08 15.64 1.71
N PHE A 650 -10.18 16.88 2.17
CA PHE A 650 -9.08 17.81 2.35
C PHE A 650 -8.98 18.24 3.80
N THR A 651 -7.76 18.55 4.25
CA THR A 651 -7.53 19.10 5.58
C THR A 651 -6.72 20.38 5.51
N VAL A 652 -7.00 21.29 6.45
CA VAL A 652 -6.26 22.53 6.63
C VAL A 652 -5.82 22.67 8.07
N ILE A 653 -4.52 22.93 8.28
CA ILE A 653 -3.97 23.26 9.60
C ILE A 653 -3.67 24.74 9.62
N LEU A 654 -4.36 25.49 10.47
CA LEU A 654 -4.07 26.89 10.75
C LEU A 654 -3.22 27.00 12.00
N SER A 655 -2.01 27.51 11.84
CA SER A 655 -1.09 27.72 12.96
C SER A 655 -1.26 29.13 13.55
N ASP A 656 -0.97 29.27 14.84
CA ASP A 656 -0.92 30.56 15.54
C ASP A 656 -2.21 31.39 15.44
N ILE A 657 -3.37 30.73 15.61
CA ILE A 657 -4.65 31.44 15.66
C ILE A 657 -4.90 32.05 17.05
N ARG A 658 -5.68 33.14 17.11
CA ARG A 658 -6.07 33.77 18.39
C ARG A 658 -7.38 33.22 18.96
N GLY A 659 -8.01 32.28 18.25
CA GLY A 659 -9.25 31.63 18.65
C GLY A 659 -10.24 31.45 17.49
N HIS A 660 -11.45 31.04 17.86
CA HIS A 660 -12.53 30.61 16.96
C HIS A 660 -12.86 31.58 15.81
N VAL A 661 -12.75 32.89 16.04
CA VAL A 661 -13.06 33.91 15.02
C VAL A 661 -12.10 33.86 13.84
N ASP A 662 -10.80 33.60 14.08
CA ASP A 662 -9.80 33.55 13.02
C ASP A 662 -9.99 32.29 12.16
N ALA A 663 -10.23 31.13 12.79
CA ALA A 663 -10.56 29.89 12.08
C ALA A 663 -11.85 30.03 11.25
N ARG A 664 -12.89 30.64 11.84
CA ARG A 664 -14.16 30.88 11.13
C ARG A 664 -13.98 31.76 9.90
N ARG A 665 -13.14 32.80 9.97
CA ARG A 665 -12.86 33.69 8.84
C ARG A 665 -12.25 32.93 7.67
N VAL A 666 -11.26 32.07 7.93
CA VAL A 666 -10.60 31.29 6.89
C VAL A 666 -11.55 30.24 6.30
N ALA A 667 -12.30 29.52 7.14
CA ALA A 667 -13.30 28.55 6.68
C ALA A 667 -14.38 29.20 5.80
N GLN A 668 -14.85 30.41 6.17
CA GLN A 668 -15.79 31.17 5.34
C GLN A 668 -15.17 31.61 4.01
N GLY A 669 -13.89 31.98 3.99
CA GLY A 669 -13.14 32.27 2.77
C GLY A 669 -13.11 31.06 1.84
N ILE A 670 -12.68 29.91 2.36
CA ILE A 670 -12.65 28.63 1.66
C ILE A 670 -14.05 28.32 1.09
N ARG A 671 -15.08 28.25 1.94
CA ARG A 671 -16.46 27.95 1.51
C ARG A 671 -16.96 28.89 0.41
N ARG A 672 -16.72 30.20 0.55
CA ARG A 672 -17.12 31.19 -0.48
C ARG A 672 -16.39 30.97 -1.81
N THR A 673 -15.12 30.61 -1.79
CA THR A 673 -14.37 30.31 -3.01
C THR A 673 -14.80 29.00 -3.64
N LEU A 674 -15.12 27.99 -2.85
CA LEU A 674 -15.63 26.71 -3.34
C LEU A 674 -17.02 26.89 -3.97
N ASN A 675 -17.90 27.71 -3.39
CA ASN A 675 -19.22 28.02 -3.98
C ASN A 675 -19.20 28.81 -5.31
N ARG A 676 -18.04 29.16 -5.85
CA ARG A 676 -17.95 29.72 -7.21
C ARG A 676 -18.15 28.60 -8.23
N PRO A 677 -18.76 28.86 -9.40
CA PRO A 677 -18.95 27.83 -10.41
C PRO A 677 -17.62 27.15 -10.82
N PHE A 678 -17.66 25.82 -10.96
CA PHE A 678 -16.62 24.98 -11.54
C PHE A 678 -16.95 24.74 -13.00
N LYS A 679 -15.92 24.74 -13.85
CA LYS A 679 -16.06 24.45 -15.28
C LYS A 679 -15.56 23.04 -15.54
N PHE A 680 -16.49 22.13 -15.81
CA PHE A 680 -16.19 20.78 -16.29
C PHE A 680 -17.32 20.32 -17.21
N ALA A 681 -17.05 19.36 -18.10
CA ALA A 681 -18.00 18.91 -19.12
C ALA A 681 -18.62 20.03 -19.99
N GLY A 682 -17.91 21.15 -20.19
CA GLY A 682 -18.37 22.27 -21.00
C GLY A 682 -19.50 23.12 -20.38
N LYS A 683 -19.85 22.91 -19.11
CA LYS A 683 -20.88 23.66 -18.37
C LYS A 683 -20.32 24.18 -17.03
N GLU A 684 -21.09 25.06 -16.40
CA GLU A 684 -20.77 25.63 -15.08
C GLU A 684 -21.65 24.99 -13.99
N TYR A 685 -21.02 24.42 -12.97
CA TYR A 685 -21.68 23.75 -11.84
C TYR A 685 -21.24 24.36 -10.51
N ILE A 686 -22.15 24.48 -9.55
CA ILE A 686 -21.80 24.89 -8.19
C ILE A 686 -21.55 23.62 -7.37
N VAL A 687 -20.37 23.53 -6.74
CA VAL A 687 -20.02 22.41 -5.86
C VAL A 687 -19.88 22.97 -4.45
N GLY A 688 -20.65 22.40 -3.51
CA GLY A 688 -20.60 22.74 -2.10
C GLY A 688 -19.46 22.02 -1.38
N ALA A 689 -19.15 22.47 -0.16
CA ALA A 689 -18.27 21.73 0.72
C ALA A 689 -18.74 21.82 2.17
N SER A 690 -18.69 20.69 2.87
CA SER A 690 -18.98 20.60 4.29
C SER A 690 -17.67 20.68 5.08
N ILE A 691 -17.58 21.61 6.04
CA ILE A 691 -16.35 21.91 6.79
C ILE A 691 -16.57 21.70 8.28
N GLY A 692 -15.80 20.80 8.88
CA GLY A 692 -15.70 20.61 10.32
C GLY A 692 -14.43 21.23 10.88
N ILE A 693 -14.51 21.85 12.06
CA ILE A 693 -13.38 22.55 12.68
C ILE A 693 -13.20 22.08 14.11
N SER A 694 -11.98 21.69 14.48
CA SER A 694 -11.54 21.52 15.87
C SER A 694 -10.37 22.46 16.17
N ILE A 695 -10.28 22.94 17.41
CA ILE A 695 -9.26 23.87 17.87
C ILE A 695 -8.46 23.25 19.00
N ALA A 696 -7.14 23.17 18.86
CA ALA A 696 -6.27 22.82 19.97
C ALA A 696 -5.89 24.08 20.76
N PRO A 697 -5.87 24.04 22.09
CA PRO A 697 -6.06 22.85 22.94
C PRO A 697 -7.52 22.58 23.38
N ASP A 698 -8.48 23.46 23.06
CA ASP A 698 -9.85 23.41 23.60
C ASP A 698 -10.63 22.12 23.23
N ASP A 699 -10.46 21.64 22.00
CA ASP A 699 -11.12 20.47 21.43
C ASP A 699 -10.21 19.23 21.39
N GLY A 700 -9.07 19.26 22.06
CA GLY A 700 -8.13 18.14 22.15
C GLY A 700 -6.67 18.56 22.02
N VAL A 701 -5.79 17.73 22.58
CA VAL A 701 -4.32 17.93 22.58
C VAL A 701 -3.55 16.76 21.97
N GLU A 702 -4.27 15.77 21.44
CA GLU A 702 -3.71 14.62 20.73
C GLU A 702 -4.16 14.60 19.26
N LEU A 703 -3.32 14.04 18.39
CA LEU A 703 -3.55 13.98 16.95
C LEU A 703 -4.91 13.34 16.61
N ASP A 704 -5.15 12.13 17.14
CA ASP A 704 -6.32 11.33 16.79
C ASP A 704 -7.62 11.95 17.35
N GLU A 705 -7.53 12.62 18.51
CA GLU A 705 -8.66 13.33 19.11
C GLU A 705 -9.09 14.53 18.26
N LEU A 706 -8.15 15.40 17.88
CA LEU A 706 -8.44 16.56 17.04
C LEU A 706 -8.99 16.16 15.67
N LEU A 707 -8.43 15.12 15.06
CA LEU A 707 -8.91 14.55 13.80
C LEU A 707 -10.35 14.07 13.93
N LYS A 708 -10.63 13.24 14.93
CA LYS A 708 -11.97 12.71 15.20
C LYS A 708 -12.97 13.83 15.46
N ASN A 709 -12.59 14.85 16.20
CA ASN A 709 -13.47 15.95 16.56
C ASN A 709 -13.77 16.85 15.35
N ALA A 710 -12.78 17.12 14.49
CA ALA A 710 -12.99 17.85 13.23
C ALA A 710 -13.87 17.04 12.26
N ASP A 711 -13.66 15.73 12.14
CA ASP A 711 -14.48 14.84 11.31
C ASP A 711 -15.94 14.78 11.80
N THR A 712 -16.14 14.65 13.13
CA THR A 712 -17.47 14.69 13.74
C THR A 712 -18.22 15.99 13.42
N ALA A 713 -17.51 17.13 13.50
CA ALA A 713 -18.09 18.42 13.15
C ALA A 713 -18.43 18.52 11.65
N MET A 714 -17.57 17.99 10.77
CA MET A 714 -17.78 17.99 9.32
C MET A 714 -19.01 17.15 8.95
N TYR A 715 -19.14 15.98 9.58
CA TYR A 715 -20.31 15.14 9.40
C TYR A 715 -21.60 15.85 9.85
N GLN A 716 -21.55 16.61 10.94
CA GLN A 716 -22.68 17.46 11.35
C GLN A 716 -22.99 18.55 10.33
N ALA A 717 -21.98 19.15 9.69
CA ALA A 717 -22.19 20.09 8.59
C ALA A 717 -22.90 19.44 7.39
N LYS A 718 -22.56 18.18 7.06
CA LYS A 718 -23.27 17.41 6.02
C LYS A 718 -24.75 17.21 6.36
N ARG A 719 -25.06 16.95 7.64
CA ARG A 719 -26.44 16.75 8.11
C ARG A 719 -27.26 18.02 8.14
N ASN A 720 -26.65 19.17 8.42
CA ASN A 720 -27.33 20.47 8.48
C ASN A 720 -27.67 21.05 7.09
N GLY A 721 -27.76 20.20 6.06
CA GLY A 721 -28.07 20.61 4.69
C GLY A 721 -26.85 20.77 3.78
N ARG A 722 -25.66 20.33 4.21
CA ARG A 722 -24.38 20.46 3.48
C ARG A 722 -23.99 21.91 3.22
N ASN A 723 -22.86 22.14 2.53
CA ASN A 723 -22.33 23.47 2.26
C ASN A 723 -22.25 24.38 3.51
N ASP A 724 -21.86 23.78 4.63
CA ASP A 724 -21.90 24.44 5.94
C ASP A 724 -20.56 24.33 6.69
N ILE A 725 -20.41 25.16 7.72
CA ILE A 725 -19.23 25.18 8.61
C ILE A 725 -19.69 24.90 10.03
N GLN A 726 -19.18 23.84 10.62
CA GLN A 726 -19.47 23.46 12.00
C GLN A 726 -18.19 23.41 12.82
N PHE A 727 -18.26 23.97 14.03
CA PHE A 727 -17.23 23.79 15.04
C PHE A 727 -17.59 22.58 15.89
N PHE A 728 -16.59 21.82 16.30
CA PHE A 728 -16.79 20.74 17.23
C PHE A 728 -17.45 21.26 18.53
N SER A 729 -18.35 20.46 19.06
CA SER A 729 -18.84 20.60 20.43
C SER A 729 -19.03 19.22 21.04
N HIS A 730 -18.87 19.13 22.36
CA HIS A 730 -18.97 17.86 23.08
C HIS A 730 -20.34 17.18 22.90
N SER A 731 -21.42 17.96 22.74
CA SER A 731 -22.76 17.43 22.47
C SER A 731 -22.87 16.71 21.12
N MET A 732 -22.07 17.08 20.11
CA MET A 732 -22.05 16.39 18.82
C MET A 732 -21.52 14.95 18.96
N ASN A 733 -20.52 14.74 19.82
CA ASN A 733 -19.94 13.41 20.05
C ASN A 733 -20.94 12.48 20.76
N GLU A 734 -21.76 13.02 21.67
CA GLU A 734 -22.86 12.27 22.29
C GLU A 734 -23.95 11.90 21.29
N GLU A 735 -24.33 12.80 20.40
CA GLU A 735 -25.34 12.54 19.36
C GLU A 735 -24.84 11.48 18.36
N ALA A 736 -23.58 11.58 17.93
CA ALA A 736 -22.95 10.60 17.03
C ALA A 736 -22.91 9.21 17.67
N LYS A 737 -22.50 9.10 18.94
CA LYS A 737 -22.54 7.82 19.69
C LYS A 737 -23.96 7.28 19.83
N LYS A 738 -24.93 8.12 20.22
CA LYS A 738 -26.34 7.72 20.34
C LYS A 738 -26.87 7.16 19.02
N LYS A 739 -26.57 7.81 17.90
CA LYS A 739 -26.95 7.33 16.56
C LYS A 739 -26.32 5.98 16.22
N GLN A 740 -25.01 5.83 16.44
CA GLN A 740 -24.31 4.57 16.16
C GLN A 740 -24.86 3.43 17.00
N THR A 741 -25.16 3.69 18.28
CA THR A 741 -25.84 2.72 19.15
C THR A 741 -27.23 2.39 18.61
N LEU A 742 -28.03 3.39 18.26
CA LEU A 742 -29.39 3.21 17.75
C LEU A 742 -29.39 2.42 16.42
N GLU A 743 -28.42 2.64 15.53
CA GLU A 743 -28.25 1.90 14.28
C GLU A 743 -27.98 0.42 14.54
N ALA A 744 -27.02 0.11 15.42
CA ALA A 744 -26.70 -1.25 15.80
C ALA A 744 -27.92 -1.95 16.46
N GLU A 745 -28.64 -1.23 17.32
CA GLU A 745 -29.87 -1.70 17.96
C GLU A 745 -30.98 -1.94 16.93
N MET A 746 -31.13 -1.10 15.90
CA MET A 746 -32.14 -1.28 14.84
C MET A 746 -31.90 -2.57 14.03
N ILE A 747 -30.65 -2.83 13.63
CA ILE A 747 -30.27 -4.05 12.91
C ILE A 747 -30.61 -5.28 13.77
N GLN A 748 -30.25 -5.23 15.05
CA GLN A 748 -30.57 -6.31 15.97
C GLN A 748 -32.08 -6.44 16.18
N GLY A 749 -32.81 -5.33 16.29
CA GLY A 749 -34.25 -5.29 16.51
C GLY A 749 -35.05 -5.93 15.38
N LEU A 750 -34.58 -5.80 14.13
CA LEU A 750 -35.19 -6.44 12.98
C LEU A 750 -35.06 -7.97 13.08
N SER A 751 -33.88 -8.47 13.45
CA SER A 751 -33.65 -9.91 13.64
C SER A 751 -34.43 -10.49 14.83
N LYS A 752 -34.64 -9.69 15.89
CA LYS A 752 -35.31 -10.10 17.14
C LYS A 752 -36.82 -9.84 17.14
N LYS A 753 -37.43 -9.48 16.00
CA LYS A 753 -38.87 -9.18 15.87
C LYS A 753 -39.35 -8.11 16.85
N GLN A 754 -38.56 -7.06 17.04
CA GLN A 754 -38.89 -5.94 17.92
C GLN A 754 -39.76 -4.87 17.25
N PHE A 755 -39.90 -4.91 15.92
CA PHE A 755 -40.78 -4.03 15.18
C PHE A 755 -42.21 -4.60 15.17
N ARG A 756 -43.20 -3.71 15.22
CA ARG A 756 -44.62 -4.02 15.04
C ARG A 756 -45.33 -2.94 14.24
N LEU A 757 -46.51 -3.25 13.71
CA LEU A 757 -47.39 -2.29 13.08
C LEU A 757 -48.57 -1.99 14.01
N ASP A 758 -48.77 -0.71 14.30
CA ASP A 758 -50.04 -0.21 14.84
C ASP A 758 -50.89 0.29 13.67
N TYR A 759 -52.21 0.19 13.75
CA TYR A 759 -53.13 0.57 12.69
C TYR A 759 -54.02 1.74 13.12
N GLN A 760 -54.20 2.74 12.26
CA GLN A 760 -55.14 3.84 12.50
C GLN A 760 -56.30 3.81 11.48
N PRO A 761 -57.56 3.90 11.92
CA PRO A 761 -58.70 3.77 11.01
C PRO A 761 -58.97 5.03 10.19
N VAL A 762 -59.31 4.80 8.93
CA VAL A 762 -59.90 5.79 8.01
C VAL A 762 -61.39 5.49 7.89
N ILE A 763 -62.20 6.50 8.19
CA ILE A 763 -63.65 6.39 8.32
C ILE A 763 -64.35 7.18 7.22
N ASP A 764 -65.39 6.59 6.65
CA ASP A 764 -66.37 7.30 5.84
C ASP A 764 -67.38 8.03 6.76
N LEU A 765 -67.42 9.36 6.67
CA LEU A 765 -68.24 10.25 7.47
C LEU A 765 -69.74 10.22 7.12
N GLU A 766 -70.11 9.74 5.93
CA GLU A 766 -71.50 9.57 5.51
C GLU A 766 -72.04 8.24 6.02
N THR A 767 -71.36 7.16 5.67
CA THR A 767 -71.81 5.80 5.98
C THR A 767 -71.40 5.35 7.39
N LYS A 768 -70.47 6.07 8.04
CA LYS A 768 -69.83 5.74 9.32
C LYS A 768 -69.12 4.37 9.26
N LYS A 769 -68.62 3.99 8.09
CA LYS A 769 -67.96 2.70 7.86
C LYS A 769 -66.45 2.85 7.99
N LEU A 770 -65.80 1.79 8.47
CA LEU A 770 -64.37 1.63 8.31
C LEU A 770 -64.08 1.36 6.82
N VAL A 771 -63.27 2.20 6.19
CA VAL A 771 -62.91 2.06 4.77
C VAL A 771 -61.43 1.73 4.56
N GLY A 772 -60.58 2.11 5.51
CA GLY A 772 -59.15 1.87 5.43
C GLY A 772 -58.45 1.86 6.78
N LEU A 773 -57.21 1.40 6.79
CA LEU A 773 -56.31 1.40 7.93
C LEU A 773 -54.95 1.90 7.47
N GLU A 774 -54.38 2.90 8.15
CA GLU A 774 -52.98 3.26 7.94
C GLU A 774 -52.09 2.44 8.88
N ALA A 775 -51.12 1.71 8.32
CA ALA A 775 -50.15 0.94 9.06
C ALA A 775 -48.95 1.82 9.45
N LEU A 776 -48.78 1.99 10.76
CA LEU A 776 -47.79 2.86 11.38
C LEU A 776 -46.75 2.01 12.11
N LEU A 777 -45.50 2.13 11.68
CA LEU A 777 -44.40 1.38 12.27
C LEU A 777 -44.14 1.80 13.72
N ARG A 778 -43.83 0.82 14.57
CA ARG A 778 -43.38 1.01 15.96
C ARG A 778 -42.20 0.12 16.23
N TRP A 779 -41.29 0.59 17.07
CA TRP A 779 -40.17 -0.22 17.55
C TRP A 779 -40.29 -0.44 19.05
N ASN A 780 -40.54 -1.68 19.46
CA ASN A 780 -40.58 -2.08 20.86
C ASN A 780 -39.16 -2.38 21.35
N HIS A 781 -38.48 -1.33 21.82
CA HIS A 781 -37.13 -1.45 22.34
C HIS A 781 -37.13 -2.10 23.74
N PRO A 782 -36.27 -3.10 24.02
CA PRO A 782 -36.27 -3.82 25.31
C PRO A 782 -36.06 -2.92 26.53
N SER A 783 -35.25 -1.87 26.40
CA SER A 783 -34.90 -0.96 27.51
C SER A 783 -35.57 0.41 27.43
N GLN A 784 -35.95 0.87 26.23
CA GLN A 784 -36.47 2.24 26.01
C GLN A 784 -37.99 2.27 25.82
N GLY A 785 -38.65 1.12 25.77
CA GLY A 785 -40.08 1.03 25.46
C GLY A 785 -40.36 1.27 23.99
N VAL A 786 -41.51 1.87 23.68
CA VAL A 786 -41.92 2.11 22.27
C VAL A 786 -41.21 3.35 21.72
N ILE A 787 -40.33 3.15 20.74
CA ILE A 787 -39.69 4.22 19.98
C ILE A 787 -40.56 4.53 18.74
N TYR A 788 -40.86 5.81 18.55
CA TYR A 788 -41.71 6.31 17.46
C TYR A 788 -40.91 6.62 16.17
N PRO A 789 -41.55 6.53 14.99
CA PRO A 789 -40.92 6.70 13.68
C PRO A 789 -39.99 7.91 13.55
N ASP A 790 -40.38 9.07 14.08
CA ASP A 790 -39.61 10.33 14.00
C ASP A 790 -38.18 10.21 14.54
N HIS A 791 -37.91 9.24 15.43
CA HIS A 791 -36.59 9.05 16.03
C HIS A 791 -35.69 8.09 15.25
N PHE A 792 -36.25 7.16 14.47
CA PHE A 792 -35.49 6.07 13.86
C PHE A 792 -35.64 5.96 12.34
N ILE A 793 -36.72 6.47 11.74
CA ILE A 793 -36.89 6.49 10.27
C ILE A 793 -35.81 7.34 9.59
N PRO A 794 -35.47 8.56 10.05
CA PRO A 794 -34.39 9.33 9.43
C PRO A 794 -33.06 8.57 9.44
N LEU A 795 -32.76 7.89 10.54
CA LEU A 795 -31.55 7.06 10.65
C LEU A 795 -31.61 5.85 9.70
N ALA A 796 -32.77 5.20 9.57
CA ALA A 796 -32.97 4.09 8.64
C ALA A 796 -32.78 4.52 7.18
N GLU A 797 -33.22 5.74 6.84
CA GLU A 797 -33.07 6.33 5.52
C GLU A 797 -31.64 6.74 5.24
N GLU A 798 -30.90 7.26 6.22
CA GLU A 798 -29.47 7.59 6.10
C GLU A 798 -28.61 6.33 5.88
N THR A 799 -28.87 5.28 6.66
CA THR A 799 -28.08 4.02 6.68
C THR A 799 -28.49 3.03 5.59
N GLY A 800 -29.72 3.13 5.09
CA GLY A 800 -30.30 2.20 4.10
C GLY A 800 -31.08 1.04 4.70
N LEU A 801 -31.12 0.95 6.04
CA LEU A 801 -31.96 -0.01 6.75
C LEU A 801 -33.46 0.16 6.44
N ILE A 802 -33.88 1.33 5.96
CA ILE A 802 -35.26 1.58 5.53
C ILE A 802 -35.72 0.62 4.42
N VAL A 803 -34.80 0.11 3.58
CA VAL A 803 -35.13 -0.84 2.51
C VAL A 803 -35.51 -2.20 3.11
N GLU A 804 -34.71 -2.72 4.05
CA GLU A 804 -34.98 -3.99 4.73
C GLU A 804 -36.22 -3.90 5.64
N LEU A 805 -36.40 -2.77 6.32
CA LEU A 805 -37.65 -2.48 7.04
C LEU A 805 -38.85 -2.46 6.11
N GLY A 806 -38.73 -1.88 4.92
CA GLY A 806 -39.78 -1.87 3.91
C GLY A 806 -40.21 -3.29 3.51
N LYS A 807 -39.26 -4.20 3.28
CA LYS A 807 -39.55 -5.61 2.99
C LYS A 807 -40.32 -6.27 4.12
N TRP A 808 -39.92 -6.01 5.36
CA TRP A 808 -40.60 -6.55 6.54
C TRP A 808 -42.03 -5.99 6.67
N VAL A 809 -42.21 -4.66 6.55
CA VAL A 809 -43.53 -4.00 6.62
C VAL A 809 -44.50 -4.56 5.59
N ILE A 810 -44.04 -4.75 4.35
CA ILE A 810 -44.90 -5.27 3.26
C ILE A 810 -45.37 -6.70 3.57
N ASN A 811 -44.48 -7.56 4.09
CA ASN A 811 -44.88 -8.91 4.49
C ASN A 811 -45.93 -8.91 5.61
N GLU A 812 -45.76 -8.06 6.62
CA GLU A 812 -46.71 -7.93 7.72
C GLU A 812 -48.06 -7.36 7.25
N VAL A 813 -48.07 -6.37 6.34
CA VAL A 813 -49.31 -5.83 5.79
C VAL A 813 -50.05 -6.83 4.91
N ILE A 814 -49.35 -7.65 4.12
CA ILE A 814 -49.99 -8.74 3.37
C ILE A 814 -50.55 -9.81 4.32
N SER A 815 -49.94 -10.01 5.49
CA SER A 815 -50.52 -10.86 6.54
C SER A 815 -51.80 -10.24 7.13
N ALA A 816 -51.74 -8.96 7.51
CA ALA A 816 -52.87 -8.23 8.08
C ALA A 816 -54.08 -8.15 7.13
N THR A 817 -53.87 -7.90 5.84
CA THR A 817 -54.94 -7.89 4.83
C THR A 817 -55.62 -9.25 4.67
N ARG A 818 -54.86 -10.36 4.76
CA ARG A 818 -55.42 -11.71 4.76
C ARG A 818 -56.26 -11.97 6.01
N GLU A 819 -55.84 -11.45 7.15
CA GLU A 819 -56.57 -11.55 8.41
C GLU A 819 -57.88 -10.75 8.37
N LEU A 820 -57.85 -9.51 7.89
CA LEU A 820 -59.03 -8.67 7.69
C LEU A 820 -60.10 -9.36 6.83
N ARG A 821 -59.69 -10.03 5.74
CA ARG A 821 -60.61 -10.81 4.90
C ARG A 821 -61.28 -11.95 5.66
N LYS A 822 -60.54 -12.68 6.50
CA LYS A 822 -61.11 -13.76 7.33
C LYS A 822 -62.14 -13.22 8.34
N MET A 823 -61.98 -11.97 8.77
CA MET A 823 -62.90 -11.29 9.69
C MET A 823 -64.11 -10.64 8.98
N GLY A 824 -64.21 -10.74 7.65
CA GLY A 824 -65.32 -10.14 6.89
C GLY A 824 -65.09 -8.69 6.46
N PHE A 825 -63.87 -8.16 6.62
CA PHE A 825 -63.48 -6.81 6.18
C PHE A 825 -62.70 -6.86 4.85
N SER A 826 -63.26 -7.52 3.83
CA SER A 826 -62.59 -7.71 2.54
C SER A 826 -62.34 -6.43 1.77
N ASP A 827 -63.17 -5.41 2.00
CA ASP A 827 -63.16 -4.16 1.25
C ASP A 827 -62.29 -3.08 1.92
N VAL A 828 -61.80 -3.33 3.13
CA VAL A 828 -60.97 -2.38 3.90
C VAL A 828 -59.55 -2.38 3.34
N GLY A 829 -59.08 -1.21 2.91
CA GLY A 829 -57.70 -1.03 2.44
C GLY A 829 -56.70 -0.87 3.59
N VAL A 830 -55.44 -1.22 3.36
CA VAL A 830 -54.32 -0.95 4.28
C VAL A 830 -53.28 -0.07 3.60
N ALA A 831 -53.02 1.10 4.15
CA ALA A 831 -52.05 2.04 3.63
C ALA A 831 -50.68 1.89 4.33
N ILE A 832 -49.59 2.04 3.57
CA ILE A 832 -48.21 2.02 4.07
C ILE A 832 -47.43 3.22 3.55
N ASN A 833 -46.65 3.83 4.44
CA ASN A 833 -45.75 4.93 4.11
C ASN A 833 -44.49 4.41 3.38
N VAL A 834 -44.09 5.11 2.31
CA VAL A 834 -42.92 4.77 1.50
C VAL A 834 -42.00 5.98 1.35
N SER A 835 -40.71 5.79 1.65
CA SER A 835 -39.66 6.81 1.52
C SER A 835 -39.13 6.93 0.09
N ALA A 836 -38.53 8.09 -0.24
CA ALA A 836 -37.82 8.30 -1.50
C ALA A 836 -36.69 7.27 -1.73
N ARG A 837 -35.96 6.89 -0.66
CA ARG A 837 -34.89 5.88 -0.76
C ARG A 837 -35.42 4.50 -1.14
N GLN A 838 -36.60 4.12 -0.66
CA GLN A 838 -37.24 2.85 -1.03
C GLN A 838 -37.70 2.85 -2.50
N LEU A 839 -38.21 3.97 -3.03
CA LEU A 839 -38.60 4.06 -4.45
C LEU A 839 -37.43 3.95 -5.43
N ARG A 840 -36.24 4.40 -5.01
CA ARG A 840 -35.00 4.26 -5.81
C ARG A 840 -34.47 2.84 -5.86
N ASP A 841 -34.77 2.03 -4.85
CA ASP A 841 -34.21 0.69 -4.73
C ASP A 841 -34.93 -0.29 -5.67
N LYS A 842 -34.29 -0.57 -6.81
CA LYS A 842 -34.81 -1.55 -7.79
C LYS A 842 -34.92 -2.95 -7.22
N GLY A 843 -34.09 -3.30 -6.23
CA GLY A 843 -34.14 -4.59 -5.54
C GLY A 843 -35.45 -4.73 -4.76
N LEU A 844 -35.85 -3.70 -4.02
CA LEU A 844 -37.09 -3.67 -3.26
C LEU A 844 -38.31 -3.82 -4.18
N ILE A 845 -38.37 -3.08 -5.30
CA ILE A 845 -39.49 -3.21 -6.24
C ILE A 845 -39.59 -4.65 -6.79
N ALA A 846 -38.45 -5.26 -7.12
CA ALA A 846 -38.41 -6.66 -7.54
C ALA A 846 -38.84 -7.63 -6.42
N ASP A 847 -38.42 -7.36 -5.18
CA ASP A 847 -38.78 -8.15 -4.00
C ASP A 847 -40.28 -8.07 -3.72
N ILE A 848 -40.87 -6.88 -3.82
CA ILE A 848 -42.32 -6.66 -3.73
C ILE A 848 -43.04 -7.47 -4.80
N GLY A 849 -42.59 -7.40 -6.06
CA GLY A 849 -43.15 -8.21 -7.14
C GLY A 849 -43.11 -9.72 -6.82
N ARG A 850 -42.02 -10.22 -6.25
CA ARG A 850 -41.89 -11.61 -5.81
C ARG A 850 -42.84 -11.94 -4.65
N ILE A 851 -42.97 -11.06 -3.67
CA ILE A 851 -43.86 -11.26 -2.52
C ILE A 851 -45.33 -11.29 -2.99
N VAL A 852 -45.74 -10.39 -3.87
CA VAL A 852 -47.10 -10.36 -4.43
C VAL A 852 -47.38 -11.62 -5.26
N ALA A 853 -46.44 -12.03 -6.11
CA ALA A 853 -46.56 -13.26 -6.91
C ALA A 853 -46.67 -14.52 -6.04
N ALA A 854 -45.89 -14.62 -4.95
CA ALA A 854 -45.96 -15.72 -4.00
C ALA A 854 -47.33 -15.83 -3.29
N ASN A 855 -48.06 -14.72 -3.20
CA ASN A 855 -49.41 -14.64 -2.64
C ASN A 855 -50.51 -14.70 -3.72
N ARG A 856 -50.20 -15.32 -4.87
CA ARG A 856 -51.14 -15.60 -5.99
C ARG A 856 -51.75 -14.37 -6.67
N ASN A 857 -51.10 -13.21 -6.59
CA ASN A 857 -51.62 -11.95 -7.17
C ASN A 857 -53.06 -11.63 -6.73
N GLU A 858 -53.50 -12.09 -5.55
CA GLU A 858 -54.78 -11.65 -5.04
C GLU A 858 -54.67 -10.14 -4.77
N PRO A 859 -55.58 -9.30 -5.30
CA PRO A 859 -55.48 -7.85 -5.18
C PRO A 859 -55.62 -7.48 -3.71
N CYS A 860 -54.49 -7.32 -3.03
CA CYS A 860 -54.45 -6.80 -1.67
C CYS A 860 -54.83 -5.33 -1.82
N ASN A 861 -55.88 -4.85 -1.15
CA ASN A 861 -56.23 -3.43 -1.14
C ASN A 861 -55.14 -2.65 -0.37
N ILE A 862 -53.93 -2.57 -0.92
CA ILE A 862 -52.79 -1.91 -0.31
C ILE A 862 -52.58 -0.57 -1.01
N GLN A 863 -52.53 0.48 -0.22
CA GLN A 863 -52.26 1.84 -0.68
C GLN A 863 -50.83 2.22 -0.28
N LEU A 864 -50.07 2.81 -1.18
CA LEU A 864 -48.74 3.36 -0.91
C LEU A 864 -48.88 4.86 -0.70
N GLU A 865 -48.51 5.32 0.48
CA GLU A 865 -48.51 6.73 0.87
C GLU A 865 -47.13 7.32 0.59
N LEU A 866 -47.13 8.38 -0.23
CA LEU A 866 -45.94 9.09 -0.67
C LEU A 866 -46.11 10.56 -0.34
N THR A 867 -45.16 11.13 0.41
CA THR A 867 -45.17 12.57 0.66
C THR A 867 -44.96 13.35 -0.63
N GLU A 868 -45.47 14.58 -0.63
CA GLU A 868 -45.31 15.51 -1.75
C GLU A 868 -43.83 15.74 -2.13
N ALA A 869 -42.95 15.83 -1.13
CA ALA A 869 -41.50 15.97 -1.32
C ALA A 869 -40.88 14.75 -2.01
N THR A 870 -41.27 13.53 -1.59
CA THR A 870 -40.81 12.27 -2.19
C THR A 870 -41.12 12.18 -3.69
N ILE A 871 -42.23 12.78 -4.12
CA ILE A 871 -42.65 12.81 -5.52
C ILE A 871 -41.82 13.83 -6.33
N ILE A 872 -41.53 15.00 -5.75
CA ILE A 872 -40.86 16.11 -6.45
C ILE A 872 -39.36 15.87 -6.60
N GLU A 873 -38.71 15.30 -5.58
CA GLU A 873 -37.25 15.17 -5.55
C GLU A 873 -36.67 14.45 -6.78
N GLU A 874 -37.42 13.55 -7.44
CA GLU A 874 -36.93 12.74 -8.58
C GLU A 874 -38.00 12.36 -9.63
N LEU A 875 -38.61 13.36 -10.28
CA LEU A 875 -39.70 13.22 -11.27
C LEU A 875 -39.58 12.05 -12.26
N GLU A 876 -38.44 11.86 -12.94
CA GLU A 876 -38.33 10.84 -14.01
C GLU A 876 -38.19 9.40 -13.48
N GLN A 877 -37.48 9.21 -12.37
CA GLN A 877 -37.18 7.88 -11.84
C GLN A 877 -38.30 7.39 -10.90
N SER A 878 -38.83 8.27 -10.05
CA SER A 878 -40.01 7.98 -9.22
C SER A 878 -41.23 7.64 -10.09
N ASN A 879 -41.43 8.34 -11.22
CA ASN A 879 -42.53 8.02 -12.15
C ASN A 879 -42.49 6.56 -12.62
N ARG A 880 -41.32 5.99 -12.91
CA ARG A 880 -41.22 4.59 -13.37
C ARG A 880 -41.53 3.61 -12.23
N SER A 881 -40.91 3.78 -11.07
CA SER A 881 -41.13 2.91 -9.91
C SER A 881 -42.59 2.95 -9.47
N ILE A 882 -43.21 4.13 -9.42
CA ILE A 882 -44.63 4.29 -9.05
C ILE A 882 -45.53 3.59 -10.08
N ASN A 883 -45.25 3.74 -11.38
CA ASN A 883 -46.01 3.05 -12.42
C ASN A 883 -45.85 1.53 -12.34
N ASP A 884 -44.67 1.03 -12.01
CA ASP A 884 -44.44 -0.42 -11.88
C ASP A 884 -45.14 -0.99 -10.64
N LEU A 885 -45.17 -0.26 -9.53
CA LEU A 885 -45.96 -0.61 -8.35
C LEU A 885 -47.47 -0.56 -8.64
N ASN A 886 -47.94 0.44 -9.39
CA ASN A 886 -49.35 0.53 -9.78
C ASN A 886 -49.76 -0.65 -10.69
N LYS A 887 -48.90 -1.08 -11.63
CA LYS A 887 -49.13 -2.30 -12.45
C LYS A 887 -49.19 -3.59 -11.61
N LEU A 888 -48.54 -3.62 -10.46
CA LEU A 888 -48.63 -4.73 -9.50
C LEU A 888 -49.93 -4.70 -8.67
N GLY A 889 -50.78 -3.68 -8.85
CA GLY A 889 -52.09 -3.55 -8.21
C GLY A 889 -52.10 -2.72 -6.93
N PHE A 890 -51.01 -2.00 -6.62
CA PHE A 890 -50.97 -1.07 -5.50
C PHE A 890 -51.63 0.27 -5.88
N GLY A 891 -52.50 0.78 -5.00
CA GLY A 891 -53.01 2.14 -5.14
C GLY A 891 -51.99 3.16 -4.63
N ILE A 892 -52.03 4.37 -5.17
CA ILE A 892 -51.07 5.43 -4.83
C ILE A 892 -51.80 6.60 -4.17
N THR A 893 -51.35 6.94 -2.97
CA THR A 893 -51.88 8.06 -2.17
C THR A 893 -50.80 9.10 -1.97
N VAL A 894 -51.13 10.37 -2.20
CA VAL A 894 -50.24 11.49 -1.89
C VAL A 894 -50.52 11.97 -0.48
N ASP A 895 -49.50 11.92 0.38
CA ASP A 895 -49.55 12.36 1.77
C ASP A 895 -48.94 13.75 1.97
N ASP A 896 -49.27 14.38 3.11
CA ASP A 896 -48.88 15.75 3.47
C ASP A 896 -49.23 16.81 2.41
N PHE A 897 -50.34 16.64 1.71
CA PHE A 897 -50.68 17.50 0.58
C PHE A 897 -50.91 18.95 1.00
N GLY A 898 -50.17 19.88 0.40
CA GLY A 898 -50.25 21.32 0.67
C GLY A 898 -49.15 21.85 1.59
N ALA A 899 -48.35 20.98 2.21
CA ALA A 899 -47.18 21.38 2.98
C ALA A 899 -45.95 21.72 2.10
N GLY A 900 -46.00 21.37 0.80
CA GLY A 900 -44.89 21.52 -0.16
C GLY A 900 -45.20 22.36 -1.42
N TYR A 901 -44.28 22.32 -2.38
CA TYR A 901 -44.36 23.06 -3.67
C TYR A 901 -44.69 22.12 -4.85
N SER A 902 -45.88 21.56 -4.92
CA SER A 902 -46.30 20.76 -6.07
C SER A 902 -46.62 21.61 -7.28
N SER A 903 -45.97 21.29 -8.39
CA SER A 903 -46.52 21.66 -9.69
C SER A 903 -47.67 20.71 -10.03
N MET A 904 -48.87 21.24 -10.22
CA MET A 904 -50.06 20.51 -10.71
C MET A 904 -49.77 19.64 -11.96
N SER A 905 -48.77 20.03 -12.75
CA SER A 905 -48.30 19.26 -13.91
C SER A 905 -47.77 17.88 -13.55
N ASN A 906 -47.19 17.73 -12.35
CA ASN A 906 -46.52 16.50 -11.91
C ASN A 906 -47.53 15.48 -11.40
N LEU A 907 -48.50 15.92 -10.60
CA LEU A 907 -49.58 15.07 -10.09
C LEU A 907 -50.41 14.47 -11.24
N LYS A 908 -50.62 15.23 -12.32
CA LYS A 908 -51.38 14.75 -13.50
C LYS A 908 -50.70 13.59 -14.24
N GLN A 909 -49.38 13.41 -14.10
CA GLN A 909 -48.62 12.37 -14.81
C GLN A 909 -48.53 11.06 -14.04
N LEU A 910 -48.95 11.05 -12.78
CA LEU A 910 -48.86 9.91 -11.88
C LEU A 910 -50.20 9.18 -11.76
N PRO A 911 -50.20 7.85 -11.59
CA PRO A 911 -51.41 7.07 -11.34
C PRO A 911 -51.85 7.23 -9.87
N ILE A 912 -52.24 8.45 -9.48
CA ILE A 912 -52.69 8.77 -8.12
C ILE A 912 -54.17 8.40 -7.98
N ASP A 913 -54.53 7.78 -6.86
CA ASP A 913 -55.90 7.40 -6.51
C ASP A 913 -56.49 8.30 -5.41
N CYS A 914 -55.64 8.78 -4.50
CA CYS A 914 -56.06 9.50 -3.31
C CYS A 914 -55.07 10.60 -2.90
N ILE A 915 -55.59 11.65 -2.26
CA ILE A 915 -54.84 12.73 -1.63
C ILE A 915 -55.24 12.82 -0.15
N LYS A 916 -54.26 12.89 0.74
CA LYS A 916 -54.44 13.17 2.17
C LYS A 916 -54.09 14.62 2.47
N ILE A 917 -55.06 15.37 3.01
CA ILE A 917 -54.87 16.76 3.44
C ILE A 917 -54.10 16.76 4.75
N ASP A 918 -52.99 17.48 4.80
CA ASP A 918 -52.12 17.55 5.98
C ASP A 918 -52.89 18.06 7.22
N LYS A 919 -52.52 17.51 8.38
CA LYS A 919 -53.14 17.82 9.67
C LYS A 919 -53.05 19.30 10.05
N SER A 920 -52.03 20.04 9.59
CA SER A 920 -51.87 21.45 9.93
C SER A 920 -53.01 22.30 9.36
N PHE A 921 -53.51 21.98 8.17
CA PHE A 921 -54.67 22.64 7.58
C PHE A 921 -55.96 22.24 8.27
N VAL A 922 -56.16 20.95 8.55
CA VAL A 922 -57.35 20.43 9.23
C VAL A 922 -57.48 20.99 10.66
N HIS A 923 -56.36 21.14 11.38
CA HIS A 923 -56.36 21.73 12.73
C HIS A 923 -56.74 23.21 12.73
N ASN A 924 -56.31 23.97 11.70
CA ASN A 924 -56.49 25.42 11.67
C ASN A 924 -57.76 25.89 10.94
N MET A 925 -58.46 25.02 10.19
CA MET A 925 -59.61 25.37 9.35
C MET A 925 -60.80 25.99 10.09
N LEU A 926 -60.90 25.80 11.42
CA LEU A 926 -61.96 26.40 12.24
C LEU A 926 -61.56 27.74 12.90
N ARG A 927 -60.26 28.07 12.92
CA ARG A 927 -59.72 29.23 13.65
C ARG A 927 -59.22 30.36 12.75
N LYS A 928 -58.76 30.06 11.53
CA LYS A 928 -58.29 31.03 10.54
C LYS A 928 -59.10 30.93 9.26
N GLY A 929 -59.65 32.05 8.79
CA GLY A 929 -60.45 32.09 7.56
C GLY A 929 -59.70 31.63 6.31
N ASP A 930 -58.40 31.89 6.25
CA ASP A 930 -57.56 31.53 5.08
C ASP A 930 -57.38 30.00 4.95
N ASP A 931 -57.14 29.28 6.04
CA ASP A 931 -56.95 27.82 6.03
C ASP A 931 -58.25 27.08 5.66
N ALA A 932 -59.41 27.61 6.05
CA ALA A 932 -60.72 27.08 5.65
C ALA A 932 -60.92 27.13 4.13
N GLU A 933 -60.56 28.24 3.49
CA GLU A 933 -60.67 28.39 2.03
C GLU A 933 -59.63 27.53 1.29
N ILE A 934 -58.43 27.36 1.86
CA ILE A 934 -57.41 26.45 1.31
C ILE A 934 -57.92 25.00 1.33
N VAL A 935 -58.47 24.52 2.44
CA VAL A 935 -59.03 23.15 2.54
C VAL A 935 -60.16 22.96 1.52
N LYS A 936 -61.07 23.94 1.35
CA LYS A 936 -62.12 23.88 0.32
C LYS A 936 -61.56 23.81 -1.09
N ALA A 937 -60.52 24.58 -1.39
CA ALA A 937 -59.85 24.58 -2.68
C ALA A 937 -59.19 23.22 -2.96
N MET A 938 -58.51 22.63 -1.97
CA MET A 938 -57.89 21.31 -2.06
C MET A 938 -58.93 20.20 -2.32
N ILE A 939 -60.04 20.20 -1.58
CA ILE A 939 -61.14 19.24 -1.78
C ILE A 939 -61.73 19.38 -3.19
N SER A 940 -62.00 20.61 -3.62
CA SER A 940 -62.56 20.89 -4.95
C SER A 940 -61.61 20.43 -6.06
N MET A 941 -60.31 20.65 -5.88
CA MET A 941 -59.28 20.21 -6.81
C MET A 941 -59.22 18.68 -6.92
N ALA A 942 -59.18 17.97 -5.79
CA ALA A 942 -59.17 16.51 -5.77
C ALA A 942 -60.39 15.93 -6.51
N HIS A 943 -61.59 16.46 -6.25
CA HIS A 943 -62.80 16.03 -6.96
C HIS A 943 -62.76 16.31 -8.47
N ASN A 944 -62.23 17.45 -8.90
CA ASN A 944 -62.08 17.78 -10.33
C ASN A 944 -61.09 16.86 -11.04
N LEU A 945 -60.10 16.34 -10.31
CA LEU A 945 -59.16 15.33 -10.80
C LEU A 945 -59.68 13.89 -10.63
N LYS A 946 -60.90 13.72 -10.10
CA LYS A 946 -61.52 12.42 -9.79
C LYS A 946 -60.73 11.59 -8.77
N LEU A 947 -60.03 12.26 -7.87
CA LEU A 947 -59.24 11.65 -6.79
C LEU A 947 -60.08 11.58 -5.51
N ASN A 948 -59.85 10.55 -4.71
CA ASN A 948 -60.38 10.49 -3.35
C ASN A 948 -59.64 11.48 -2.45
N VAL A 949 -60.33 12.09 -1.49
CA VAL A 949 -59.72 13.03 -0.54
C VAL A 949 -59.98 12.59 0.89
N VAL A 950 -58.90 12.47 1.67
CA VAL A 950 -58.94 12.10 3.09
C VAL A 950 -58.43 13.28 3.92
N ALA A 951 -59.20 13.68 4.94
CA ALA A 951 -58.73 14.67 5.91
C ALA A 951 -58.02 13.99 7.08
N VAL A 952 -56.77 14.36 7.35
CA VAL A 952 -55.94 13.78 8.42
C VAL A 952 -55.95 14.68 9.65
N GLY A 953 -55.90 14.09 10.85
CA GLY A 953 -55.81 14.85 12.10
C GLY A 953 -57.15 15.39 12.59
N VAL A 954 -58.26 14.72 12.30
CA VAL A 954 -59.58 15.08 12.83
C VAL A 954 -59.66 14.74 14.32
N GLU A 955 -59.90 15.74 15.15
CA GLU A 955 -59.91 15.67 16.62
C GLU A 955 -61.28 15.97 17.23
N ASP A 956 -62.15 16.71 16.55
CA ASP A 956 -63.46 17.12 17.10
C ASP A 956 -64.64 17.04 16.10
N ALA A 957 -65.85 17.18 16.64
CA ALA A 957 -67.10 17.07 15.88
C ALA A 957 -67.37 18.28 14.96
N GLU A 958 -66.82 19.47 15.27
CA GLU A 958 -66.98 20.66 14.43
C GLU A 958 -66.18 20.49 13.13
N GLN A 959 -64.98 19.90 13.22
CA GLN A 959 -64.16 19.55 12.07
C GLN A 959 -64.88 18.54 11.16
N VAL A 960 -65.47 17.50 11.74
CA VAL A 960 -66.29 16.52 10.99
C VAL A 960 -67.44 17.20 10.26
N LYS A 961 -68.14 18.14 10.91
CA LYS A 961 -69.23 18.89 10.30
C LYS A 961 -68.75 19.70 9.10
N PHE A 962 -67.66 20.45 9.26
CA PHE A 962 -67.06 21.25 8.19
C PHE A 962 -66.67 20.38 6.98
N LEU A 963 -66.02 19.24 7.20
CA LEU A 963 -65.61 18.34 6.11
C LEU A 963 -66.80 17.80 5.33
N LYS A 964 -67.88 17.39 6.03
CA LYS A 964 -69.11 16.90 5.39
C LYS A 964 -69.81 17.98 4.57
N GLU A 965 -69.91 19.21 5.08
CA GLU A 965 -70.51 20.35 4.36
C GLU A 965 -69.76 20.66 3.06
N ASN A 966 -68.44 20.44 3.06
CA ASN A 966 -67.57 20.65 1.89
C ASN A 966 -67.35 19.37 1.06
N LYS A 967 -68.13 18.30 1.31
CA LYS A 967 -68.11 17.02 0.57
C LYS A 967 -66.80 16.22 0.68
N CYS A 968 -65.99 16.44 1.71
CA CYS A 968 -64.93 15.51 2.07
C CYS A 968 -65.51 14.45 3.01
N PHE A 969 -65.62 13.21 2.52
CA PHE A 969 -66.29 12.13 3.25
C PHE A 969 -65.33 11.14 3.90
N LEU A 970 -64.03 11.17 3.59
CA LEU A 970 -63.06 10.28 4.24
C LEU A 970 -62.25 11.06 5.27
N ALA A 971 -62.12 10.51 6.47
CA ALA A 971 -61.40 11.17 7.55
C ALA A 971 -60.63 10.19 8.43
N GLN A 972 -59.51 10.68 8.95
CA GLN A 972 -58.64 9.96 9.87
C GLN A 972 -58.24 10.90 11.02
N GLY A 973 -58.22 10.39 12.24
CA GLY A 973 -57.78 11.18 13.39
C GLY A 973 -58.21 10.62 14.73
N PHE A 974 -57.78 11.30 15.80
CA PHE A 974 -58.01 10.87 17.18
C PHE A 974 -59.46 10.96 17.63
N TYR A 975 -60.30 11.71 16.92
CA TYR A 975 -61.74 11.71 17.12
C TYR A 975 -62.34 10.31 16.95
N PHE A 976 -61.79 9.48 16.07
CA PHE A 976 -62.29 8.11 15.82
C PHE A 976 -61.54 7.06 16.64
N SER A 977 -60.21 7.04 16.52
CA SER A 977 -59.34 6.18 17.33
C SER A 977 -57.88 6.62 17.19
N LYS A 978 -57.11 6.45 18.25
CA LYS A 978 -55.65 6.39 18.15
C LYS A 978 -55.22 5.11 17.43
N ALA A 979 -54.00 5.10 16.91
CA ALA A 979 -53.39 3.91 16.35
C ALA A 979 -53.23 2.82 17.44
N GLY A 980 -53.49 1.57 17.08
CA GLY A 980 -53.40 0.44 18.01
C GLY A 980 -53.30 -0.89 17.30
N ASP A 981 -53.32 -1.98 18.07
CA ASP A 981 -53.26 -3.34 17.51
C ASP A 981 -54.44 -3.61 16.57
N LEU A 982 -54.21 -4.39 15.50
CA LEU A 982 -55.20 -4.67 14.46
C LEU A 982 -56.52 -5.20 15.05
N HIS A 983 -56.47 -6.16 15.98
CA HIS A 983 -57.66 -6.74 16.59
C HIS A 983 -58.38 -5.76 17.51
N GLU A 984 -57.63 -4.91 18.22
CA GLU A 984 -58.22 -3.88 19.08
C GLU A 984 -58.99 -2.86 18.25
N ILE A 985 -58.41 -2.43 17.14
CA ILE A 985 -59.04 -1.48 16.21
C ILE A 985 -60.27 -2.11 15.59
N ILE A 986 -60.18 -3.31 15.01
CA ILE A 986 -61.33 -4.01 14.43
C ILE A 986 -62.41 -4.33 15.47
N GLY A 987 -62.02 -4.59 16.72
CA GLY A 987 -62.91 -4.75 17.87
C GLY A 987 -63.84 -3.55 18.10
N LYS A 988 -63.34 -2.33 17.84
CA LYS A 988 -64.13 -1.09 17.96
C LYS A 988 -65.17 -0.95 16.84
N PHE A 989 -65.05 -1.73 15.75
CA PHE A 989 -65.89 -1.64 14.55
C PHE A 989 -66.63 -2.96 14.22
N SER A 990 -66.77 -3.90 15.17
CA SER A 990 -67.23 -5.28 14.93
C SER A 990 -68.74 -5.47 14.69
N THR A 991 -69.58 -4.44 14.86
CA THR A 991 -70.94 -4.43 14.28
C THR A 991 -70.86 -3.97 12.84
N PRO A 992 -71.54 -4.64 11.88
CA PRO A 992 -71.21 -4.54 10.46
C PRO A 992 -71.24 -3.09 9.98
N ASN A 993 -70.05 -2.49 9.95
CA ASN A 993 -69.76 -1.20 9.37
C ASN A 993 -70.55 -0.01 9.95
N VAL A 994 -70.56 0.25 11.27
CA VAL A 994 -71.02 1.56 11.80
C VAL A 994 -70.20 1.99 13.03
N VAL A 995 -69.56 3.15 12.96
CA VAL A 995 -68.91 3.82 14.11
C VAL A 995 -69.99 4.34 15.09
N LYS A 996 -69.94 3.90 16.35
CA LYS A 996 -70.63 4.58 17.46
C LYS A 996 -69.89 5.87 17.80
N LEU A 997 -70.20 6.95 17.09
CA LEU A 997 -69.74 8.29 17.46
C LEU A 997 -70.31 8.61 18.85
N THR A 998 -69.43 8.72 19.85
CA THR A 998 -69.82 9.21 21.18
C THR A 998 -69.96 10.72 21.07
N PRO A 999 -71.06 11.33 21.55
CA PRO A 999 -71.26 12.78 21.48
C PRO A 999 -70.24 13.56 22.31
#